data_AF-A0A3Q0KP35-F1
#
_entry.id   AF-A0A3Q0KP35-F1
#
_cell.length_a   1.000
_cell.length_b   1.000
_cell.length_c   1.000
_cell.angle_alpha   90.00
_cell.angle_beta   90.00
_cell.angle_gamma   90.00
#
_symmetry.space_group_name_H-M   'P 1'
#
loop_
_entity.id
_entity.type
_entity.pdbx_description
1 polymer ?
#
loop_
_entity_poly.entity_id
_entity_poly.type
_entity_poly.pdbx_seq_one_letter_code
_entity_poly.pdbx_strand_id
1 'polypeptide(L)'
;MIMKLLRSIFITLNNIIPINLLYQQLTTILVLVTILYINNSNELHLSTDDTLEGWSTYKKSISQKVNSQMNNNGEQNYWIETLVFADHTVMNRFSNKTIAEDYVKTLMRMTDELFHHPSLGVNMSLVVQDIIWVSEAESNELLWGVSLIRSVHRFCNWALTHHYVRYNYDHALFLSRNIVQAAGISPLSQMCRMQYSCTLAEDSGFFSAYPIAHEIMHSLGVEHDGEGNSCDRSGSTGNIMAPLILSAGHNHHWSDCTRLVLQNGLETQKFTCLQDFPIFKQEYMSFDLPGWQWSLDQQCFVISGSNISQHCPGVGEYACQELWCSMTGSKDHCDKMLNHGLLDGTPCGEKKECFHGECIDLNPQKLEINQRSNQYTSWSACSRTNGIGTRYRTRRCFNRNQNKCEFNDNESMFEYELCGKNTDEEHLKSIDYREKQCSRFDQFKLRGIYHKWLPYIYSQRPCSLSCYSLQSGQILDASMSVRDSTPCTYDNPDARCIQSVCINFDCFGQVNGTARRDQCGVCQGNNSTCTFIQHRIQRVLPLNEEYRMLYVIPRYARHLKISKNYGNHVLGLFDMQHFQFFLKGDELELDTKLRRVYFATEFVFDPGNPMSKSADSFIQIQTKGTIYGDVAIQARNLNIHENLDPLDVEISYVLPLSNDH
;
A
#
# COMPACT_ATOMS: atom_id res chain seq x y z
N MET A 1 -39.43 -38.60 -6.92
CA MET A 1 -40.53 -38.77 -7.89
C MET A 1 -40.82 -37.48 -8.66
N ILE A 2 -40.93 -36.33 -7.97
CA ILE A 2 -41.13 -34.98 -8.56
C ILE A 2 -40.04 -34.59 -9.58
N MET A 3 -38.75 -34.89 -9.32
CA MET A 3 -37.67 -34.62 -10.29
C MET A 3 -37.75 -35.45 -11.58
N LYS A 4 -38.39 -36.63 -11.57
CA LYS A 4 -38.62 -37.42 -12.79
C LYS A 4 -39.76 -36.83 -13.63
N LEU A 5 -40.77 -36.22 -13.00
CA LEU A 5 -41.82 -35.49 -13.72
C LEU A 5 -41.28 -34.23 -14.41
N LEU A 6 -40.41 -33.47 -13.75
CA LEU A 6 -39.81 -32.26 -14.33
C LEU A 6 -38.94 -32.56 -15.56
N ARG A 7 -38.22 -33.69 -15.59
CA ARG A 7 -37.44 -34.10 -16.77
C ARG A 7 -38.32 -34.54 -17.94
N SER A 8 -39.47 -35.14 -17.69
CA SER A 8 -40.36 -35.57 -18.78
C SER A 8 -41.12 -34.39 -19.39
N ILE A 9 -41.44 -33.36 -18.60
CA ILE A 9 -42.06 -32.12 -19.10
C ILE A 9 -41.07 -31.31 -19.96
N PHE A 10 -39.78 -31.34 -19.62
CA PHE A 10 -38.75 -30.65 -20.42
C PHE A 10 -38.47 -31.31 -21.78
N ILE A 11 -38.77 -32.60 -21.97
CA ILE A 11 -38.51 -33.29 -23.24
C ILE A 11 -39.70 -33.15 -24.20
N THR A 12 -40.93 -32.93 -23.72
CA THR A 12 -42.11 -32.83 -24.60
C THR A 12 -42.42 -31.41 -25.09
N LEU A 13 -41.83 -30.35 -24.53
CA LEU A 13 -42.12 -28.97 -24.95
C LEU A 13 -41.25 -28.47 -26.12
N ASN A 14 -40.24 -29.21 -26.57
CA ASN A 14 -39.42 -28.82 -27.73
C ASN A 14 -39.95 -29.30 -29.08
N ASN A 15 -41.12 -29.94 -29.12
CA ASN A 15 -41.81 -30.25 -30.37
C ASN A 15 -43.19 -29.62 -30.31
N ILE A 16 -43.40 -28.54 -31.08
CA ILE A 16 -44.64 -28.09 -31.76
C ILE A 16 -44.64 -26.54 -31.88
N ILE A 17 -44.38 -26.09 -33.12
CA ILE A 17 -44.73 -24.81 -33.78
C ILE A 17 -43.72 -23.63 -33.68
N PRO A 18 -43.28 -23.04 -34.83
CA PRO A 18 -42.11 -22.18 -34.91
C PRO A 18 -42.39 -20.72 -34.55
N ILE A 19 -41.58 -20.18 -33.64
CA ILE A 19 -41.61 -18.80 -33.12
C ILE A 19 -41.23 -17.74 -34.18
N ASN A 20 -40.84 -18.13 -35.40
CA ASN A 20 -40.31 -17.19 -36.40
C ASN A 20 -41.34 -16.24 -37.04
N LEU A 21 -42.65 -16.43 -36.88
CA LEU A 21 -43.64 -15.47 -37.41
C LEU A 21 -44.04 -14.35 -36.45
N LEU A 22 -43.88 -14.52 -35.13
CA LEU A 22 -44.25 -13.46 -34.19
C LEU A 22 -43.18 -12.36 -34.08
N TYR A 23 -41.91 -12.71 -34.30
CA TYR A 23 -40.77 -11.79 -34.11
C TYR A 23 -40.66 -10.72 -35.21
N GLN A 24 -41.10 -11.03 -36.44
CA GLN A 24 -41.06 -10.07 -37.55
C GLN A 24 -42.16 -8.98 -37.47
N GLN A 25 -43.30 -9.27 -36.83
CA GLN A 25 -44.36 -8.27 -36.67
C GLN A 25 -44.12 -7.33 -35.47
N LEU A 26 -43.45 -7.80 -34.42
CA LEU A 26 -43.14 -6.95 -33.25
C LEU A 26 -42.01 -5.95 -33.52
N THR A 27 -41.02 -6.31 -34.34
CA THR A 27 -39.88 -5.43 -34.67
C THR A 27 -40.28 -4.26 -35.56
N THR A 28 -41.24 -4.44 -36.48
CA THR A 28 -41.73 -3.34 -37.34
C THR A 28 -42.59 -2.32 -36.58
N ILE A 29 -43.33 -2.75 -35.56
CA ILE A 29 -44.14 -1.82 -34.74
C ILE A 29 -43.25 -0.99 -33.79
N LEU A 30 -42.17 -1.57 -33.23
CA LEU A 30 -41.28 -0.83 -32.33
C LEU A 30 -40.49 0.30 -33.03
N VAL A 31 -40.12 0.09 -34.29
CA VAL A 31 -39.39 1.10 -35.09
C VAL A 31 -40.29 2.29 -35.46
N LEU A 32 -41.58 2.07 -35.70
CA LEU A 32 -42.51 3.16 -36.01
C LEU A 32 -42.86 4.00 -34.78
N VAL A 33 -42.93 3.40 -33.58
CA VAL A 33 -43.21 4.16 -32.35
C VAL A 33 -42.01 4.99 -31.91
N THR A 34 -40.78 4.53 -32.14
CA THR A 34 -39.58 5.32 -31.84
C THR A 34 -39.41 6.51 -32.78
N ILE A 35 -39.72 6.37 -34.08
CA ILE A 35 -39.65 7.50 -35.02
C ILE A 35 -40.70 8.58 -34.70
N LEU A 36 -41.88 8.22 -34.21
CA LEU A 36 -42.92 9.21 -33.88
C LEU A 36 -42.70 9.92 -32.53
N TYR A 37 -41.95 9.32 -31.60
CA TYR A 37 -41.70 9.96 -30.29
C TYR A 37 -40.53 10.95 -30.29
N ILE A 38 -39.65 10.92 -31.32
CA ILE A 38 -38.47 11.79 -31.38
C ILE A 38 -38.78 13.23 -31.83
N ASN A 39 -39.96 13.50 -32.41
CA ASN A 39 -40.29 14.84 -32.90
C ASN A 39 -40.89 15.80 -31.87
N ASN A 40 -40.71 15.56 -30.57
CA ASN A 40 -41.22 16.50 -29.56
C ASN A 40 -40.33 16.57 -28.31
N SER A 41 -39.11 17.09 -28.47
CA SER A 41 -38.30 17.54 -27.34
C SER A 41 -37.80 18.95 -27.61
N ASN A 42 -38.47 19.91 -26.97
CA ASN A 42 -38.05 21.30 -26.89
C ASN A 42 -36.60 21.37 -26.40
N GLU A 43 -35.76 22.04 -27.19
CA GLU A 43 -34.36 22.33 -26.88
C GLU A 43 -34.26 23.13 -25.58
N LEU A 44 -33.86 22.44 -24.50
CA LEU A 44 -33.43 23.08 -23.27
C LEU A 44 -31.98 23.55 -23.49
N HIS A 45 -31.83 24.77 -23.99
CA HIS A 45 -30.54 25.45 -24.09
C HIS A 45 -29.95 25.66 -22.68
N LEU A 46 -29.06 24.76 -22.26
CA LEU A 46 -28.16 25.03 -21.13
C LEU A 46 -27.07 26.00 -21.60
N SER A 47 -26.97 27.14 -20.92
CA SER A 47 -26.02 28.21 -21.23
C SER A 47 -24.58 27.76 -21.04
N THR A 48 -23.75 27.92 -22.07
CA THR A 48 -22.34 27.51 -22.11
C THR A 48 -21.38 28.43 -21.35
N ASP A 49 -21.85 29.50 -20.71
CA ASP A 49 -20.97 30.52 -20.11
C ASP A 49 -20.37 30.14 -18.75
N ASP A 50 -20.92 29.17 -18.02
CA ASP A 50 -20.33 28.72 -16.74
C ASP A 50 -19.18 27.71 -16.91
N THR A 51 -18.90 27.25 -18.12
CA THR A 51 -17.78 26.31 -18.33
C THR A 51 -16.45 27.04 -18.36
N LEU A 52 -16.32 28.24 -18.94
CA LEU A 52 -14.99 28.83 -19.17
C LEU A 52 -14.22 29.21 -17.89
N GLU A 53 -14.92 29.59 -16.81
CA GLU A 53 -14.28 29.98 -15.54
C GLU A 53 -13.75 28.77 -14.74
N GLY A 54 -14.38 27.60 -14.89
CA GLY A 54 -13.92 26.34 -14.30
C GLY A 54 -12.57 25.85 -14.84
N TRP A 55 -12.28 26.13 -16.12
CA TRP A 55 -11.11 25.58 -16.83
C TRP A 55 -9.79 26.24 -16.45
N SER A 56 -9.82 27.55 -16.15
CA SER A 56 -8.62 28.27 -15.70
C SER A 56 -8.16 27.79 -14.31
N THR A 57 -9.13 27.46 -13.46
CA THR A 57 -8.95 26.91 -12.12
C THR A 57 -8.44 25.46 -12.17
N TYR A 58 -8.91 24.67 -13.14
CA TYR A 58 -8.47 23.28 -13.34
C TYR A 58 -7.08 23.14 -14.00
N LYS A 59 -6.65 24.06 -14.87
CA LYS A 59 -5.24 24.06 -15.37
C LYS A 59 -4.22 24.42 -14.28
N LYS A 60 -4.62 25.11 -13.21
CA LYS A 60 -3.80 25.19 -11.97
C LYS A 60 -3.74 23.82 -11.30
N SER A 61 -4.82 23.04 -11.41
CA SER A 61 -4.92 21.69 -10.84
C SER A 61 -3.88 20.72 -11.38
N ILE A 62 -3.47 20.64 -12.66
CA ILE A 62 -2.44 19.62 -13.02
C ILE A 62 -1.09 19.86 -12.28
N SER A 63 -0.63 21.11 -12.26
CA SER A 63 0.55 21.50 -11.47
C SER A 63 0.32 21.37 -9.95
N GLN A 64 -0.93 21.47 -9.49
CA GLN A 64 -1.32 21.32 -8.09
C GLN A 64 -1.86 19.93 -7.72
N LYS A 65 -2.07 18.99 -8.66
CA LYS A 65 -2.74 17.69 -8.50
C LYS A 65 -1.71 16.59 -8.31
N VAL A 66 -0.58 16.71 -9.01
CA VAL A 66 0.64 16.04 -8.56
C VAL A 66 1.04 16.57 -7.18
N ASN A 67 0.77 17.87 -6.90
CA ASN A 67 0.89 18.35 -5.53
C ASN A 67 -0.23 17.82 -4.61
N SER A 68 -1.46 17.57 -5.07
CA SER A 68 -2.61 17.15 -4.22
C SER A 68 -2.66 15.65 -3.93
N GLN A 69 -2.00 14.82 -4.74
CA GLN A 69 -1.60 13.46 -4.32
C GLN A 69 -0.79 13.51 -3.01
N MET A 70 -0.31 14.70 -2.63
CA MET A 70 0.72 14.90 -1.62
C MET A 70 0.54 16.15 -0.73
N ASN A 71 -0.49 16.99 -0.89
CA ASN A 71 -0.63 18.23 -0.12
C ASN A 71 -1.76 18.14 0.90
N ASN A 72 -1.37 18.36 2.17
CA ASN A 72 -2.27 18.50 3.32
C ASN A 72 -2.92 19.89 3.33
N ASN A 73 -4.15 20.00 2.82
CA ASN A 73 -5.09 21.04 3.27
C ASN A 73 -6.11 20.44 4.27
N GLY A 74 -5.66 19.58 5.19
CA GLY A 74 -6.52 18.95 6.20
C GLY A 74 -7.43 17.83 5.68
N GLU A 75 -7.37 17.50 4.39
CA GLU A 75 -8.08 16.37 3.80
C GLU A 75 -7.32 15.06 4.08
N GLN A 76 -8.04 14.05 4.58
CA GLN A 76 -7.51 12.71 4.81
C GLN A 76 -7.30 12.00 3.46
N ASN A 77 -6.08 11.55 3.22
CA ASN A 77 -5.73 10.78 2.02
C ASN A 77 -5.84 9.28 2.31
N TYR A 78 -6.18 8.52 1.27
CA TYR A 78 -6.28 7.06 1.30
C TYR A 78 -5.47 6.45 0.16
N TRP A 79 -4.76 5.36 0.44
CA TRP A 79 -3.92 4.68 -0.53
C TRP A 79 -4.28 3.20 -0.58
N ILE A 80 -4.43 2.66 -1.79
CA ILE A 80 -4.66 1.23 -2.01
C ILE A 80 -3.34 0.63 -2.51
N GLU A 81 -2.55 0.07 -1.60
CA GLU A 81 -1.31 -0.61 -1.98
C GLU A 81 -1.62 -1.92 -2.69
N THR A 82 -1.40 -1.95 -4.00
CA THR A 82 -1.81 -3.03 -4.88
C THR A 82 -0.61 -3.81 -5.37
N LEU A 83 -0.61 -5.12 -5.12
CA LEU A 83 0.33 -6.06 -5.73
C LEU A 83 -0.27 -6.58 -7.03
N VAL A 84 0.39 -6.31 -8.15
CA VAL A 84 -0.11 -6.66 -9.49
C VAL A 84 0.53 -7.96 -9.94
N PHE A 85 -0.28 -8.94 -10.30
CA PHE A 85 0.11 -10.23 -10.83
C PHE A 85 -0.27 -10.26 -12.31
N ALA A 86 0.70 -10.17 -13.20
CA ALA A 86 0.48 -10.25 -14.64
C ALA A 86 0.91 -11.64 -15.13
N ASP A 87 0.00 -12.39 -15.74
CA ASP A 87 0.32 -13.75 -16.17
C ASP A 87 1.08 -13.79 -17.51
N HIS A 88 1.53 -14.99 -17.86
CA HIS A 88 2.24 -15.26 -19.11
C HIS A 88 1.53 -14.76 -20.38
N THR A 89 0.18 -14.71 -20.40
CA THR A 89 -0.56 -14.24 -21.59
C THR A 89 -0.39 -12.73 -21.82
N VAL A 90 -0.30 -11.96 -20.74
CA VAL A 90 0.01 -10.52 -20.81
C VAL A 90 1.46 -10.32 -21.24
N MET A 91 2.39 -11.10 -20.67
CA MET A 91 3.82 -11.02 -20.99
C MET A 91 4.11 -11.35 -22.47
N ASN A 92 3.53 -12.42 -22.98
CA ASN A 92 3.79 -12.96 -24.32
C ASN A 92 3.27 -12.05 -25.45
N ARG A 93 2.44 -11.05 -25.12
CA ARG A 93 1.97 -10.06 -26.09
C ARG A 93 3.06 -9.10 -26.52
N PHE A 94 4.08 -8.88 -25.69
CA PHE A 94 5.13 -7.93 -25.97
C PHE A 94 6.44 -8.64 -26.31
N SER A 95 7.32 -7.97 -27.05
CA SER A 95 8.59 -8.55 -27.49
C SER A 95 9.55 -8.87 -26.35
N ASN A 96 9.41 -8.18 -25.21
CA ASN A 96 10.21 -8.41 -24.02
C ASN A 96 9.45 -7.98 -22.75
N LYS A 97 9.99 -8.41 -21.61
CA LYS A 97 9.44 -8.12 -20.28
C LYS A 97 9.39 -6.62 -19.97
N THR A 98 10.37 -5.82 -20.41
CA THR A 98 10.43 -4.37 -20.12
C THR A 98 9.21 -3.65 -20.69
N ILE A 99 8.87 -3.90 -21.97
CA ILE A 99 7.70 -3.28 -22.59
C ILE A 99 6.39 -3.77 -21.94
N ALA A 100 6.33 -5.05 -21.57
CA ALA A 100 5.18 -5.60 -20.85
C ALA A 100 5.00 -4.94 -19.46
N GLU A 101 6.11 -4.67 -18.77
CA GLU A 101 6.10 -3.97 -17.49
C GLU A 101 5.67 -2.51 -17.64
N ASP A 102 6.19 -1.81 -18.65
CA ASP A 102 5.78 -0.46 -19.02
C ASP A 102 4.29 -0.38 -19.35
N TYR A 103 3.73 -1.42 -19.99
CA TYR A 103 2.30 -1.53 -20.26
C TYR A 103 1.49 -1.64 -18.97
N VAL A 104 1.87 -2.54 -18.07
CA VAL A 104 1.18 -2.72 -16.78
C VAL A 104 1.28 -1.43 -15.94
N LYS A 105 2.44 -0.77 -15.90
CA LYS A 105 2.60 0.54 -15.24
C LYS A 105 1.63 1.59 -15.79
N THR A 106 1.51 1.65 -17.12
CA THR A 106 0.60 2.58 -17.79
C THR A 106 -0.85 2.28 -17.45
N LEU A 107 -1.24 1.00 -17.45
CA LEU A 107 -2.58 0.55 -17.10
C LEU A 107 -2.94 0.96 -15.67
N MET A 108 -2.06 0.69 -14.72
CA MET A 108 -2.26 1.04 -13.31
C MET A 108 -2.31 2.56 -13.10
N ARG A 109 -1.55 3.33 -13.87
CA ARG A 109 -1.64 4.80 -13.85
C ARG A 109 -3.00 5.29 -14.34
N MET A 110 -3.51 4.72 -15.43
CA MET A 110 -4.85 5.05 -15.93
C MET A 110 -5.93 4.67 -14.90
N THR A 111 -5.77 3.55 -14.21
CA THR A 111 -6.67 3.16 -13.11
C THR A 111 -6.60 4.16 -11.95
N ASP A 112 -5.40 4.57 -11.54
CA ASP A 112 -5.17 5.58 -10.50
C ASP A 112 -5.85 6.92 -10.82
N GLU A 113 -5.77 7.38 -12.07
CA GLU A 113 -6.47 8.61 -12.53
C GLU A 113 -7.99 8.53 -12.36
N LEU A 114 -8.59 7.34 -12.50
CA LEU A 114 -10.02 7.16 -12.21
C LEU A 114 -10.32 7.36 -10.71
N PHE A 115 -9.44 6.90 -9.82
CA PHE A 115 -9.57 7.15 -8.37
C PHE A 115 -9.35 8.62 -7.99
N HIS A 116 -8.63 9.40 -8.79
CA HIS A 116 -8.49 10.85 -8.63
C HIS A 116 -9.63 11.66 -9.27
N HIS A 117 -10.63 11.01 -9.87
CA HIS A 117 -11.75 11.72 -10.48
C HIS A 117 -12.54 12.51 -9.40
N PRO A 118 -12.82 13.82 -9.58
CA PRO A 118 -13.45 14.66 -8.56
C PRO A 118 -14.82 14.15 -8.06
N SER A 119 -15.55 13.42 -8.91
CA SER A 119 -16.83 12.83 -8.52
C SER A 119 -16.71 11.73 -7.48
N LEU A 120 -15.50 11.22 -7.17
CA LEU A 120 -15.31 10.29 -6.05
C LEU A 120 -15.51 10.98 -4.69
N GLY A 121 -15.26 12.30 -4.60
CA GLY A 121 -15.44 13.08 -3.37
C GLY A 121 -14.51 12.70 -2.21
N VAL A 122 -13.47 11.92 -2.48
CA VAL A 122 -12.47 11.44 -1.52
C VAL A 122 -11.10 11.46 -2.21
N ASN A 123 -10.04 11.86 -1.50
CA ASN A 123 -8.68 11.78 -2.04
C ASN A 123 -8.12 10.36 -1.87
N MET A 124 -8.32 9.54 -2.89
CA MET A 124 -7.90 8.14 -2.92
C MET A 124 -6.89 7.93 -4.05
N SER A 125 -5.83 7.18 -3.79
CA SER A 125 -4.80 6.86 -4.80
C SER A 125 -4.54 5.36 -4.83
N LEU A 126 -4.30 4.82 -6.02
CA LEU A 126 -3.90 3.44 -6.25
C LEU A 126 -2.38 3.37 -6.38
N VAL A 127 -1.74 2.54 -5.56
CA VAL A 127 -0.27 2.48 -5.49
C VAL A 127 0.22 1.10 -5.86
N VAL A 128 1.06 1.00 -6.89
CA VAL A 128 1.66 -0.29 -7.27
C VAL A 128 2.82 -0.63 -6.33
N GLN A 129 2.67 -1.71 -5.57
CA GLN A 129 3.71 -2.19 -4.65
C GLN A 129 4.82 -2.95 -5.39
N ASP A 130 4.42 -3.82 -6.33
CA ASP A 130 5.30 -4.59 -7.21
C ASP A 130 4.49 -5.17 -8.39
N ILE A 131 5.20 -5.63 -9.43
CA ILE A 131 4.63 -6.39 -10.55
C ILE A 131 5.23 -7.80 -10.54
N ILE A 132 4.42 -8.80 -10.23
CA ILE A 132 4.77 -10.21 -10.18
C ILE A 132 4.32 -10.89 -11.48
N TRP A 133 5.27 -11.52 -12.18
CA TRP A 133 4.98 -12.24 -13.40
C TRP A 133 4.64 -13.70 -13.09
N VAL A 134 3.42 -14.12 -13.42
CA VAL A 134 2.91 -15.45 -13.10
C VAL A 134 3.14 -16.39 -14.29
N SER A 135 3.76 -17.54 -14.03
CA SER A 135 4.04 -18.53 -15.08
C SER A 135 2.77 -19.16 -15.64
N GLU A 136 2.88 -19.83 -16.78
CA GLU A 136 1.75 -20.57 -17.36
C GLU A 136 1.25 -21.68 -16.42
N ALA A 137 2.17 -22.42 -15.79
CA ALA A 137 1.81 -23.49 -14.86
C ALA A 137 1.02 -22.96 -13.66
N GLU A 138 1.49 -21.87 -13.03
CA GLU A 138 0.79 -21.23 -11.92
C GLU A 138 -0.55 -20.63 -12.37
N SER A 139 -0.59 -19.94 -13.52
CA SER A 139 -1.83 -19.37 -14.07
C SER A 139 -2.90 -20.45 -14.29
N ASN A 140 -2.51 -21.62 -14.84
CA ASN A 140 -3.42 -22.76 -15.05
C ASN A 140 -3.92 -23.39 -13.74
N GLU A 141 -3.17 -23.31 -12.64
CA GLU A 141 -3.63 -23.77 -11.32
C GLU A 141 -4.61 -22.78 -10.67
N LEU A 142 -4.39 -21.49 -10.90
CA LEU A 142 -5.20 -20.39 -10.36
C LEU A 142 -6.54 -20.26 -11.09
N LEU A 143 -6.51 -20.25 -12.43
CA LEU A 143 -7.70 -20.11 -13.28
C LEU A 143 -8.45 -21.44 -13.40
N TRP A 144 -9.57 -21.57 -12.69
CA TRP A 144 -10.39 -22.77 -12.68
C TRP A 144 -11.39 -22.80 -13.85
N GLY A 145 -10.85 -23.04 -15.05
CA GLY A 145 -11.63 -23.10 -16.28
C GLY A 145 -12.53 -21.88 -16.43
N VAL A 146 -13.84 -22.12 -16.60
CA VAL A 146 -14.85 -21.07 -16.80
C VAL A 146 -15.38 -20.44 -15.51
N SER A 147 -14.97 -20.89 -14.31
CA SER A 147 -15.56 -20.39 -13.06
C SER A 147 -14.76 -19.24 -12.47
N LEU A 148 -15.21 -18.00 -12.72
CA LEU A 148 -14.59 -16.79 -12.16
C LEU A 148 -14.59 -16.79 -10.62
N ILE A 149 -15.71 -17.18 -9.99
CA ILE A 149 -15.84 -17.24 -8.52
C ILE A 149 -14.80 -18.19 -7.90
N ARG A 150 -14.58 -19.37 -8.49
CA ARG A 150 -13.56 -20.30 -7.97
C ARG A 150 -12.16 -19.77 -8.20
N SER A 151 -11.92 -19.15 -9.36
CA SER A 151 -10.63 -18.59 -9.73
C SER A 151 -10.22 -17.45 -8.78
N VAL A 152 -11.14 -16.52 -8.47
CA VAL A 152 -10.84 -15.38 -7.59
C VAL A 152 -10.51 -15.84 -6.17
N HIS A 153 -11.25 -16.83 -5.64
CA HIS A 153 -10.94 -17.39 -4.32
C HIS A 153 -9.59 -18.12 -4.28
N ARG A 154 -9.23 -18.86 -5.34
CA ARG A 154 -7.92 -19.50 -5.44
C ARG A 154 -6.81 -18.48 -5.50
N PHE A 155 -6.96 -17.47 -6.33
CA PHE A 155 -6.00 -16.38 -6.47
C PHE A 155 -5.81 -15.62 -5.15
N CYS A 156 -6.88 -15.14 -4.52
CA CYS A 156 -6.83 -14.48 -3.20
C CYS A 156 -6.04 -15.32 -2.18
N ASN A 157 -6.35 -16.61 -2.06
CA ASN A 157 -5.67 -17.49 -1.11
C ASN A 157 -4.20 -17.75 -1.48
N TRP A 158 -3.92 -17.96 -2.77
CA TRP A 158 -2.55 -18.16 -3.26
C TRP A 158 -1.69 -16.91 -3.07
N ALA A 159 -2.20 -15.73 -3.41
CA ALA A 159 -1.51 -14.45 -3.21
C ALA A 159 -1.26 -14.17 -1.73
N LEU A 160 -2.21 -14.48 -0.84
CA LEU A 160 -2.04 -14.37 0.60
C LEU A 160 -0.89 -15.28 1.08
N THR A 161 -0.93 -16.56 0.69
CA THR A 161 0.00 -17.58 1.19
C THR A 161 1.43 -17.40 0.69
N HIS A 162 1.62 -16.95 -0.56
CA HIS A 162 2.94 -16.90 -1.18
C HIS A 162 3.59 -15.51 -1.14
N HIS A 163 2.78 -14.44 -1.09
CA HIS A 163 3.27 -13.09 -1.37
C HIS A 163 2.97 -12.07 -0.28
N TYR A 164 1.90 -12.24 0.52
CA TYR A 164 1.49 -11.22 1.50
C TYR A 164 2.58 -10.90 2.52
N VAL A 165 3.19 -11.93 3.11
CA VAL A 165 4.30 -11.78 4.07
C VAL A 165 5.44 -10.94 3.50
N ARG A 166 5.69 -10.98 2.19
CA ARG A 166 6.81 -10.28 1.58
C ARG A 166 6.48 -8.83 1.21
N TYR A 167 5.25 -8.56 0.78
CA TYR A 167 4.88 -7.29 0.16
C TYR A 167 3.95 -6.43 1.01
N ASN A 168 3.22 -6.99 1.98
CA ASN A 168 2.26 -6.29 2.85
C ASN A 168 1.32 -5.35 2.06
N TYR A 169 0.76 -5.85 0.95
CA TYR A 169 -0.19 -5.11 0.13
C TYR A 169 -1.58 -5.04 0.79
N ASP A 170 -2.39 -4.06 0.41
CA ASP A 170 -3.81 -3.95 0.79
C ASP A 170 -4.72 -4.73 -0.16
N HIS A 171 -4.34 -4.78 -1.44
CA HIS A 171 -5.12 -5.42 -2.50
C HIS A 171 -4.24 -6.21 -3.48
N ALA A 172 -4.74 -7.34 -3.98
CA ALA A 172 -4.06 -8.13 -5.01
C ALA A 172 -4.83 -8.09 -6.33
N LEU A 173 -4.16 -7.73 -7.42
CA LEU A 173 -4.77 -7.68 -8.75
C LEU A 173 -4.16 -8.74 -9.65
N PHE A 174 -4.96 -9.60 -10.28
CA PHE A 174 -4.50 -10.55 -11.29
C PHE A 174 -4.97 -10.13 -12.69
N LEU A 175 -4.03 -9.93 -13.60
CA LEU A 175 -4.25 -9.56 -14.99
C LEU A 175 -3.94 -10.76 -15.90
N SER A 176 -4.93 -11.16 -16.70
CA SER A 176 -4.79 -12.26 -17.65
C SER A 176 -5.74 -12.08 -18.85
N ARG A 177 -5.32 -12.54 -20.02
CA ARG A 177 -6.15 -12.61 -21.23
C ARG A 177 -7.01 -13.86 -21.30
N ASN A 178 -6.83 -14.81 -20.38
CA ASN A 178 -7.61 -16.05 -20.32
C ASN A 178 -8.91 -15.90 -19.51
N ILE A 179 -9.19 -14.70 -19.00
CA ILE A 179 -10.46 -14.34 -18.37
C ILE A 179 -11.41 -13.90 -19.49
N VAL A 180 -12.37 -14.75 -19.87
CA VAL A 180 -13.18 -14.54 -21.10
C VAL A 180 -14.68 -14.31 -20.86
N GLN A 181 -15.14 -14.35 -19.61
CA GLN A 181 -16.58 -14.30 -19.29
C GLN A 181 -17.08 -12.96 -18.80
N ALA A 182 -16.18 -12.16 -18.23
CA ALA A 182 -16.45 -10.85 -17.69
C ALA A 182 -15.14 -10.06 -17.72
N ALA A 183 -15.26 -8.74 -17.76
CA ALA A 183 -14.09 -7.86 -17.72
C ALA A 183 -13.32 -7.98 -16.38
N GLY A 184 -13.98 -8.44 -15.32
CA GLY A 184 -13.34 -8.78 -14.05
C GLY A 184 -14.29 -9.39 -13.01
N ILE A 185 -13.76 -9.63 -11.81
CA ILE A 185 -14.52 -10.00 -10.62
C ILE A 185 -13.74 -9.65 -9.35
N SER A 186 -14.45 -9.16 -8.33
CA SER A 186 -13.92 -8.95 -6.97
C SER A 186 -14.92 -9.32 -5.88
N PRO A 187 -14.46 -9.84 -4.72
CA PRO A 187 -15.31 -10.03 -3.55
C PRO A 187 -15.80 -8.69 -2.96
N LEU A 188 -17.13 -8.51 -2.89
CA LEU A 188 -17.76 -7.29 -2.39
C LEU A 188 -17.41 -6.99 -0.92
N SER A 189 -17.03 -5.74 -0.61
CA SER A 189 -16.76 -5.25 0.76
C SER A 189 -15.61 -5.94 1.49
N GLN A 190 -14.62 -6.47 0.76
CA GLN A 190 -13.51 -7.22 1.34
C GLN A 190 -12.16 -6.50 1.32
N MET A 191 -12.12 -5.20 0.98
CA MET A 191 -10.92 -4.38 1.14
C MET A 191 -10.42 -4.44 2.59
N CYS A 192 -9.10 -4.42 2.78
CA CYS A 192 -8.41 -4.62 4.06
C CYS A 192 -8.60 -6.00 4.72
N ARG A 193 -9.30 -6.94 4.06
CA ARG A 193 -9.38 -8.35 4.50
C ARG A 193 -8.52 -9.19 3.57
N MET A 194 -7.26 -9.36 3.93
CA MET A 194 -6.20 -9.91 3.06
C MET A 194 -6.52 -11.25 2.39
N GLN A 195 -7.35 -12.09 3.03
CA GLN A 195 -7.79 -13.37 2.47
C GLN A 195 -8.84 -13.25 1.33
N TYR A 196 -9.39 -12.05 1.12
CA TYR A 196 -10.48 -11.77 0.18
C TYR A 196 -10.30 -10.44 -0.59
N SER A 197 -9.33 -9.60 -0.23
CA SER A 197 -9.03 -8.34 -0.91
C SER A 197 -8.25 -8.62 -2.20
N CYS A 198 -8.95 -9.08 -3.24
CA CYS A 198 -8.34 -9.31 -4.55
C CYS A 198 -9.31 -9.09 -5.72
N THR A 199 -8.75 -8.76 -6.88
CA THR A 199 -9.43 -8.59 -8.16
C THR A 199 -8.84 -9.53 -9.20
N LEU A 200 -9.67 -10.23 -9.96
CA LEU A 200 -9.30 -10.77 -11.27
C LEU A 200 -9.79 -9.79 -12.35
N ALA A 201 -8.94 -9.40 -13.28
CA ALA A 201 -9.32 -8.54 -14.41
C ALA A 201 -8.80 -9.08 -15.74
N GLU A 202 -9.65 -9.02 -16.75
CA GLU A 202 -9.30 -9.34 -18.13
C GLU A 202 -8.35 -8.28 -18.70
N ASP A 203 -7.26 -8.72 -19.32
CA ASP A 203 -6.42 -7.86 -20.15
C ASP A 203 -7.03 -7.68 -21.56
N SER A 204 -7.70 -6.55 -21.76
CA SER A 204 -8.27 -6.08 -23.02
C SER A 204 -7.53 -4.85 -23.59
N GLY A 205 -6.27 -4.63 -23.20
CA GLY A 205 -5.53 -3.41 -23.57
C GLY A 205 -5.73 -2.28 -22.56
N PHE A 206 -5.48 -1.03 -22.97
CA PHE A 206 -5.56 0.13 -22.06
C PHE A 206 -6.94 0.37 -21.47
N PHE A 207 -8.00 -0.12 -22.11
CA PHE A 207 -9.36 -0.06 -21.58
C PHE A 207 -9.51 -0.83 -20.27
N SER A 208 -8.67 -1.85 -20.01
CA SER A 208 -8.73 -2.66 -18.77
C SER A 208 -8.60 -1.81 -17.50
N ALA A 209 -8.07 -0.59 -17.58
CA ALA A 209 -8.02 0.34 -16.45
C ALA A 209 -9.42 0.60 -15.85
N TYR A 210 -10.44 0.69 -16.70
CA TYR A 210 -11.82 0.90 -16.26
C TYR A 210 -12.38 -0.28 -15.46
N PRO A 211 -12.43 -1.53 -15.99
CA PRO A 211 -12.92 -2.66 -15.22
C PRO A 211 -12.04 -2.92 -13.99
N ILE A 212 -10.73 -2.69 -14.03
CA ILE A 212 -9.90 -2.78 -12.82
C ILE A 212 -10.42 -1.82 -11.74
N ALA A 213 -10.67 -0.54 -12.07
CA ALA A 213 -11.20 0.43 -11.11
C ALA A 213 -12.58 0.03 -10.60
N HIS A 214 -13.48 -0.41 -11.49
CA HIS A 214 -14.82 -0.92 -11.17
C HIS A 214 -14.76 -2.06 -10.15
N GLU A 215 -13.90 -3.05 -10.40
CA GLU A 215 -13.76 -4.23 -9.57
C GLU A 215 -13.11 -3.92 -8.20
N ILE A 216 -12.11 -3.04 -8.16
CA ILE A 216 -11.54 -2.57 -6.89
C ILE A 216 -12.62 -1.83 -6.07
N MET A 217 -13.51 -1.08 -6.73
CA MET A 217 -14.62 -0.39 -6.05
C MET A 217 -15.66 -1.36 -5.46
N HIS A 218 -15.87 -2.53 -6.06
CA HIS A 218 -16.60 -3.63 -5.41
C HIS A 218 -15.89 -4.10 -4.12
N SER A 219 -14.56 -4.20 -4.12
CA SER A 219 -13.81 -4.53 -2.89
C SER A 219 -14.01 -3.48 -1.79
N LEU A 220 -14.23 -2.21 -2.17
CA LEU A 220 -14.61 -1.10 -1.28
C LEU A 220 -16.10 -1.09 -0.89
N GLY A 221 -16.87 -2.08 -1.34
CA GLY A 221 -18.23 -2.34 -0.90
C GLY A 221 -19.32 -1.66 -1.69
N VAL A 222 -18.98 -1.09 -2.84
CA VAL A 222 -19.96 -0.49 -3.75
C VAL A 222 -20.57 -1.58 -4.63
N GLU A 223 -21.89 -1.58 -4.77
CA GLU A 223 -22.62 -2.47 -5.69
C GLU A 223 -22.81 -1.78 -7.05
N HIS A 224 -23.34 -2.49 -8.05
CA HIS A 224 -23.60 -1.86 -9.34
C HIS A 224 -24.63 -0.72 -9.23
N ASP A 225 -24.47 0.32 -10.04
CA ASP A 225 -25.47 1.37 -10.15
C ASP A 225 -26.80 0.79 -10.68
N GLY A 226 -27.89 1.17 -10.03
CA GLY A 226 -29.26 0.72 -10.32
C GLY A 226 -29.57 -0.72 -9.88
N GLU A 227 -28.65 -1.39 -9.19
CA GLU A 227 -28.89 -2.63 -8.46
C GLU A 227 -29.05 -2.31 -6.97
N GLY A 228 -30.29 -2.30 -6.47
CA GLY A 228 -30.59 -1.97 -5.07
C GLY A 228 -30.43 -0.50 -4.68
N ASN A 229 -30.01 0.38 -5.61
CA ASN A 229 -29.82 1.81 -5.38
C ASN A 229 -30.50 2.67 -6.48
N SER A 230 -30.46 4.00 -6.32
CA SER A 230 -31.18 4.97 -7.17
C SER A 230 -30.38 5.48 -8.38
N CYS A 231 -29.15 4.99 -8.60
CA CYS A 231 -28.30 5.48 -9.68
C CYS A 231 -28.63 4.81 -11.03
N ASP A 232 -28.21 5.45 -12.12
CA ASP A 232 -28.54 5.01 -13.48
C ASP A 232 -27.81 3.70 -13.84
N ARG A 233 -28.59 2.64 -14.04
CA ARG A 233 -28.13 1.30 -14.45
C ARG A 233 -27.61 1.24 -15.89
N SER A 234 -28.04 2.16 -16.75
CA SER A 234 -27.82 2.03 -18.20
C SER A 234 -26.35 2.19 -18.59
N GLY A 235 -25.56 2.92 -17.81
CA GLY A 235 -24.18 3.27 -18.12
C GLY A 235 -24.03 4.29 -19.27
N SER A 236 -25.14 4.78 -19.83
CA SER A 236 -25.14 5.81 -20.88
C SER A 236 -24.72 7.19 -20.38
N THR A 237 -24.80 7.39 -19.05
CA THR A 237 -24.40 8.62 -18.37
C THR A 237 -22.89 8.72 -18.12
N GLY A 238 -22.16 7.60 -18.14
CA GLY A 238 -20.73 7.57 -17.80
C GLY A 238 -20.41 6.96 -16.44
N ASN A 239 -21.42 6.46 -15.73
CA ASN A 239 -21.25 5.86 -14.40
C ASN A 239 -20.32 4.65 -14.44
N ILE A 240 -19.20 4.74 -13.71
CA ILE A 240 -18.18 3.68 -13.66
C ILE A 240 -18.77 2.35 -13.15
N MET A 241 -19.64 2.43 -12.13
CA MET A 241 -20.28 1.27 -11.50
C MET A 241 -21.51 0.75 -12.24
N ALA A 242 -21.83 1.25 -13.45
CA ALA A 242 -22.87 0.65 -14.26
C ALA A 242 -22.45 -0.77 -14.71
N PRO A 243 -23.37 -1.75 -14.74
CA PRO A 243 -23.07 -3.12 -15.18
C PRO A 243 -22.59 -3.25 -16.64
N LEU A 244 -22.90 -2.26 -17.48
CA LEU A 244 -22.54 -2.21 -18.88
C LEU A 244 -21.89 -0.87 -19.21
N ILE A 245 -20.78 -0.92 -19.93
CA ILE A 245 -20.02 0.27 -20.32
C ILE A 245 -20.52 0.71 -21.70
N LEU A 246 -21.43 1.68 -21.72
CA LEU A 246 -22.00 2.23 -22.96
C LEU A 246 -21.46 3.62 -23.31
N SER A 247 -20.71 4.25 -22.40
CA SER A 247 -20.16 5.59 -22.59
C SER A 247 -18.85 5.56 -23.37
N ALA A 248 -18.57 6.65 -24.10
CA ALA A 248 -17.30 6.84 -24.78
C ALA A 248 -16.14 6.94 -23.77
N GLY A 249 -14.95 6.51 -24.18
CA GLY A 249 -13.74 6.28 -23.35
C GLY A 249 -13.39 7.36 -22.31
N HIS A 250 -13.81 8.60 -22.51
CA HIS A 250 -13.44 9.75 -21.69
C HIS A 250 -14.59 10.34 -20.86
N ASN A 251 -15.82 9.89 -21.05
CA ASN A 251 -16.98 10.37 -20.28
C ASN A 251 -17.30 9.42 -19.12
N HIS A 252 -16.31 9.19 -18.25
CA HIS A 252 -16.45 8.26 -17.12
C HIS A 252 -16.36 8.99 -15.79
N HIS A 253 -17.28 8.68 -14.87
CA HIS A 253 -17.30 9.27 -13.54
C HIS A 253 -17.92 8.32 -12.50
N TRP A 254 -17.56 8.50 -11.23
CA TRP A 254 -18.24 7.84 -10.11
C TRP A 254 -19.61 8.47 -9.84
N SER A 255 -20.62 7.63 -9.62
CA SER A 255 -21.97 8.03 -9.27
C SER A 255 -22.05 8.56 -7.82
N ASP A 256 -23.12 9.29 -7.49
CA ASP A 256 -23.37 9.70 -6.11
C ASP A 256 -23.59 8.49 -5.19
N CYS A 257 -24.16 7.38 -5.69
CA CYS A 257 -24.32 6.13 -4.95
C CYS A 257 -22.96 5.55 -4.54
N THR A 258 -22.00 5.53 -5.48
CA THR A 258 -20.61 5.13 -5.22
C THR A 258 -20.00 5.98 -4.11
N ARG A 259 -20.07 7.32 -4.27
CA ARG A 259 -19.49 8.28 -3.31
C ARG A 259 -20.04 8.07 -1.90
N LEU A 260 -21.35 7.95 -1.75
CA LEU A 260 -22.01 7.80 -0.45
C LEU A 260 -21.61 6.49 0.26
N VAL A 261 -21.55 5.38 -0.47
CA VAL A 261 -21.13 4.09 0.10
C VAL A 261 -19.68 4.13 0.54
N LEU A 262 -18.80 4.67 -0.31
CA LEU A 262 -17.39 4.82 0.01
C LEU A 262 -17.16 5.69 1.25
N GLN A 263 -17.76 6.89 1.28
CA GLN A 263 -17.65 7.83 2.41
C GLN A 263 -18.12 7.18 3.71
N ASN A 264 -19.28 6.51 3.71
CA ASN A 264 -19.77 5.79 4.89
C ASN A 264 -18.81 4.66 5.33
N GLY A 265 -18.20 3.93 4.40
CA GLY A 265 -17.19 2.93 4.71
C GLY A 265 -15.91 3.52 5.36
N LEU A 266 -15.49 4.69 4.92
CA LEU A 266 -14.33 5.41 5.46
C LEU A 266 -14.64 6.00 6.85
N GLU A 267 -15.81 6.61 7.03
CA GLU A 267 -16.27 7.17 8.31
C GLU A 267 -16.44 6.10 9.39
N THR A 268 -16.92 4.91 9.01
CA THR A 268 -17.07 3.76 9.91
C THR A 268 -15.76 3.01 10.19
N GLN A 269 -14.62 3.54 9.74
CA GLN A 269 -13.28 2.94 9.90
C GLN A 269 -13.18 1.49 9.39
N LYS A 270 -13.96 1.12 8.37
CA LYS A 270 -13.84 -0.22 7.74
C LYS A 270 -12.51 -0.40 7.00
N PHE A 271 -11.98 0.69 6.42
CA PHE A 271 -10.82 0.65 5.54
C PHE A 271 -9.55 1.22 6.17
N THR A 272 -9.27 0.82 7.42
CA THR A 272 -8.12 1.33 8.18
C THR A 272 -6.76 0.97 7.58
N CYS A 273 -6.67 -0.08 6.73
CA CYS A 273 -5.43 -0.40 6.02
C CYS A 273 -5.04 0.73 5.05
N LEU A 274 -6.02 1.38 4.41
CA LEU A 274 -5.78 2.42 3.39
C LEU A 274 -5.29 3.75 3.94
N GLN A 275 -5.19 3.89 5.27
CA GLN A 275 -4.87 5.14 5.95
C GLN A 275 -3.38 5.31 6.23
N ASP A 276 -2.55 4.30 5.95
CA ASP A 276 -1.11 4.44 6.09
C ASP A 276 -0.45 4.91 4.80
N PHE A 277 0.56 5.78 4.97
CA PHE A 277 1.27 6.33 3.84
C PHE A 277 2.08 5.21 3.16
N PRO A 278 1.94 5.07 1.84
CA PRO A 278 2.44 3.90 1.15
C PRO A 278 3.94 3.99 0.89
N ILE A 279 4.55 2.82 0.68
CA ILE A 279 5.97 2.72 0.36
C ILE A 279 6.12 2.44 -1.14
N PHE A 280 6.54 3.46 -1.87
CA PHE A 280 6.64 3.40 -3.32
C PHE A 280 8.02 2.89 -3.73
N LYS A 281 8.08 2.09 -4.79
CA LYS A 281 9.32 1.98 -5.55
C LYS A 281 9.39 3.14 -6.54
N GLN A 282 10.55 3.81 -6.58
CA GLN A 282 10.77 4.95 -7.47
C GLN A 282 10.51 4.60 -8.94
N GLU A 283 10.74 3.35 -9.35
CA GLU A 283 10.49 2.85 -10.71
C GLU A 283 9.02 2.83 -11.14
N TYR A 284 8.08 2.89 -10.19
CA TYR A 284 6.64 3.00 -10.45
C TYR A 284 6.16 4.46 -10.38
N MET A 285 7.04 5.39 -10.04
CA MET A 285 6.76 6.81 -9.90
C MET A 285 7.13 7.54 -11.19
N SER A 286 6.43 7.24 -12.29
CA SER A 286 6.53 8.02 -13.53
C SER A 286 5.42 9.07 -13.58
N PHE A 287 5.79 10.32 -13.84
CA PHE A 287 4.87 11.46 -13.94
C PHE A 287 4.45 11.75 -15.39
N ASP A 288 4.91 10.94 -16.34
CA ASP A 288 4.70 11.18 -17.76
C ASP A 288 3.30 10.73 -18.20
N LEU A 289 2.70 11.50 -19.11
CA LEU A 289 1.40 11.16 -19.68
C LEU A 289 1.53 9.90 -20.56
N PRO A 290 0.60 8.92 -20.48
CA PRO A 290 0.68 7.67 -21.22
C PRO A 290 0.96 7.83 -22.73
N GLY A 291 0.36 8.82 -23.38
CA GLY A 291 0.51 9.11 -24.80
C GLY A 291 1.90 9.62 -25.21
N TRP A 292 2.76 10.02 -24.26
CA TRP A 292 4.17 10.32 -24.54
C TRP A 292 5.01 9.06 -24.72
N GLN A 293 4.61 7.97 -24.07
CA GLN A 293 5.32 6.70 -24.10
C GLN A 293 4.79 5.76 -25.18
N TRP A 294 3.50 5.87 -25.51
CA TRP A 294 2.80 4.98 -26.43
C TRP A 294 2.33 5.73 -27.68
N SER A 295 3.06 5.58 -28.78
CA SER A 295 2.65 6.09 -30.10
C SER A 295 1.32 5.48 -30.55
N LEU A 296 0.66 6.12 -31.52
CA LEU A 296 -0.62 5.66 -32.06
C LEU A 296 -0.57 4.22 -32.59
N ASP A 297 0.51 3.84 -33.30
CA ASP A 297 0.70 2.46 -33.76
C ASP A 297 0.84 1.48 -32.60
N GLN A 298 1.54 1.88 -31.53
CA GLN A 298 1.65 1.04 -30.33
C GLN A 298 0.32 0.93 -29.58
N GLN A 299 -0.51 1.97 -29.58
CA GLN A 299 -1.88 1.90 -29.03
C GLN A 299 -2.74 0.90 -29.83
N CYS A 300 -2.66 0.93 -31.16
CA CYS A 300 -3.33 -0.07 -32.03
C CYS A 300 -2.81 -1.50 -31.82
N PHE A 301 -1.49 -1.66 -31.69
CA PHE A 301 -0.87 -2.93 -31.34
C PHE A 301 -1.39 -3.45 -29.99
N VAL A 302 -1.50 -2.59 -28.98
CA VAL A 302 -2.01 -2.97 -27.67
C VAL A 302 -3.46 -3.43 -27.77
N ILE A 303 -4.32 -2.78 -28.54
CA ILE A 303 -5.73 -3.21 -28.60
C ILE A 303 -5.87 -4.51 -29.40
N SER A 304 -5.20 -4.60 -30.55
CA SER A 304 -5.32 -5.74 -31.48
C SER A 304 -4.55 -6.99 -31.04
N GLY A 305 -3.47 -6.82 -30.26
CA GLY A 305 -2.48 -7.87 -30.00
C GLY A 305 -1.67 -8.27 -31.23
N SER A 306 -1.75 -7.50 -32.33
CA SER A 306 -1.18 -7.85 -33.62
C SER A 306 -0.13 -6.83 -34.05
N ASN A 307 1.09 -7.28 -34.31
CA ASN A 307 2.22 -6.43 -34.71
C ASN A 307 2.08 -5.80 -36.11
N ILE A 308 1.15 -6.29 -36.93
CA ILE A 308 0.80 -5.68 -38.22
C ILE A 308 -0.21 -4.55 -38.07
N SER A 309 -0.81 -4.38 -36.89
CA SER A 309 -1.81 -3.34 -36.67
C SER A 309 -1.16 -1.96 -36.60
N GLN A 310 -1.74 -1.01 -37.32
CA GLN A 310 -1.23 0.35 -37.45
C GLN A 310 -2.37 1.37 -37.37
N HIS A 311 -2.06 2.57 -36.93
CA HIS A 311 -2.98 3.68 -36.86
C HIS A 311 -3.37 4.19 -38.25
N CYS A 312 -4.65 4.56 -38.41
CA CYS A 312 -5.19 5.12 -39.64
C CYS A 312 -5.22 6.64 -39.62
N PRO A 313 -4.31 7.34 -40.32
CA PRO A 313 -4.31 8.81 -40.34
C PRO A 313 -5.49 9.38 -41.12
N GLY A 314 -6.10 10.46 -40.60
CA GLY A 314 -7.07 11.30 -41.32
C GLY A 314 -8.54 10.85 -41.25
N VAL A 315 -8.87 9.86 -40.41
CA VAL A 315 -10.25 9.40 -40.18
C VAL A 315 -10.73 9.97 -38.84
N GLY A 316 -11.69 10.91 -38.86
CA GLY A 316 -12.40 11.40 -37.67
C GLY A 316 -12.17 12.87 -37.30
N GLU A 317 -13.25 13.63 -37.15
CA GLU A 317 -13.30 15.06 -36.78
C GLU A 317 -13.03 15.29 -35.27
N TYR A 318 -12.93 14.21 -34.48
CA TYR A 318 -12.72 14.21 -33.03
C TYR A 318 -11.44 13.43 -32.64
N ALA A 319 -10.29 13.93 -33.08
CA ALA A 319 -9.01 13.21 -33.07
C ALA A 319 -8.60 12.55 -31.75
N CYS A 320 -9.07 13.00 -30.57
CA CYS A 320 -8.70 12.44 -29.26
C CYS A 320 -9.72 11.44 -28.68
N GLN A 321 -10.96 11.43 -29.18
CA GLN A 321 -12.03 10.58 -28.63
C GLN A 321 -12.08 9.19 -29.25
N GLU A 322 -11.45 9.01 -30.41
CA GLU A 322 -11.56 7.79 -31.20
C GLU A 322 -10.20 7.35 -31.71
N LEU A 323 -9.83 6.11 -31.43
CA LEU A 323 -8.67 5.48 -32.04
C LEU A 323 -9.11 4.60 -33.22
N TRP A 324 -8.54 4.88 -34.39
CA TRP A 324 -8.78 4.13 -35.63
C TRP A 324 -7.57 3.30 -36.01
N CYS A 325 -7.77 2.00 -36.16
CA CYS A 325 -6.68 1.05 -36.40
C CYS A 325 -6.99 0.16 -37.60
N SER A 326 -5.97 -0.10 -38.41
CA SER A 326 -6.01 -1.17 -39.41
C SER A 326 -5.54 -2.46 -38.75
N MET A 327 -6.41 -3.46 -38.65
CA MET A 327 -6.07 -4.77 -38.07
C MET A 327 -5.17 -5.60 -39.00
N THR A 328 -5.25 -5.34 -40.31
CA THR A 328 -4.52 -6.08 -41.35
C THR A 328 -3.24 -5.39 -41.79
N GLY A 329 -2.99 -4.16 -41.32
CA GLY A 329 -1.94 -3.27 -41.82
C GLY A 329 -2.28 -2.62 -43.16
N SER A 330 -3.38 -3.01 -43.80
CA SER A 330 -3.89 -2.35 -45.01
C SER A 330 -4.61 -1.05 -44.65
N LYS A 331 -4.19 0.07 -45.25
CA LYS A 331 -4.85 1.38 -45.09
C LYS A 331 -6.28 1.42 -45.60
N ASP A 332 -6.70 0.44 -46.39
CA ASP A 332 -8.04 0.36 -46.98
C ASP A 332 -9.10 -0.18 -46.00
N HIS A 333 -8.69 -0.74 -44.86
CA HIS A 333 -9.60 -1.28 -43.85
C HIS A 333 -9.23 -0.75 -42.47
N CYS A 334 -9.98 0.25 -42.01
CA CYS A 334 -9.79 0.92 -40.73
C CYS A 334 -11.05 0.74 -39.89
N ASP A 335 -10.88 0.15 -38.72
CA ASP A 335 -11.96 -0.04 -37.77
C ASP A 335 -11.83 0.97 -36.63
N LYS A 336 -12.96 1.48 -36.15
CA LYS A 336 -13.01 2.27 -34.92
C LYS A 336 -12.89 1.33 -33.73
N MET A 337 -11.91 1.57 -32.87
CA MET A 337 -11.73 0.79 -31.65
C MET A 337 -12.79 1.23 -30.62
N LEU A 338 -13.80 0.38 -30.38
CA LEU A 338 -14.89 0.67 -29.44
C LEU A 338 -14.36 0.95 -28.03
N ASN A 339 -14.86 1.99 -27.37
CA ASN A 339 -14.46 2.43 -26.01
C ASN A 339 -12.99 2.86 -25.86
N HIS A 340 -12.21 2.91 -26.94
CA HIS A 340 -10.81 3.34 -26.92
C HIS A 340 -10.65 4.69 -27.62
N GLY A 341 -10.45 5.74 -26.82
CA GLY A 341 -9.92 7.02 -27.31
C GLY A 341 -8.39 7.03 -27.28
N LEU A 342 -7.80 8.16 -27.67
CA LEU A 342 -6.36 8.35 -27.59
C LEU A 342 -5.95 8.56 -26.13
N LEU A 343 -4.77 8.05 -25.78
CA LEU A 343 -4.18 8.27 -24.47
C LEU A 343 -3.84 9.75 -24.22
N ASP A 344 -3.97 10.21 -22.99
CA ASP A 344 -3.55 11.56 -22.59
C ASP A 344 -2.07 11.78 -22.89
N GLY A 345 -1.71 12.96 -23.42
CA GLY A 345 -0.38 13.28 -23.93
C GLY A 345 -0.17 12.90 -25.40
N THR A 346 -1.08 12.14 -26.03
CA THR A 346 -0.93 11.78 -27.46
C THR A 346 -0.97 13.05 -28.32
N PRO A 347 -0.02 13.28 -29.24
CA PRO A 347 -0.05 14.44 -30.12
C PRO A 347 -1.30 14.43 -31.02
N CYS A 348 -2.08 15.51 -30.99
CA CYS A 348 -3.29 15.67 -31.80
C CYS A 348 -3.20 16.84 -32.79
N GLY A 349 -2.07 17.54 -32.83
CA GLY A 349 -1.82 18.65 -33.73
C GLY A 349 -0.48 19.34 -33.43
N GLU A 350 -0.13 20.35 -34.22
CA GLU A 350 1.09 21.13 -33.98
C GLU A 350 1.00 21.85 -32.62
N LYS A 351 1.86 21.47 -31.67
CA LYS A 351 1.85 21.95 -30.28
C LYS A 351 0.53 21.68 -29.54
N LYS A 352 -0.17 20.60 -29.90
CA LYS A 352 -1.38 20.15 -29.22
C LYS A 352 -1.28 18.70 -28.79
N GLU A 353 -1.87 18.38 -27.64
CA GLU A 353 -1.90 17.03 -27.10
C GLU A 353 -3.31 16.69 -26.61
N CYS A 354 -3.65 15.40 -26.64
CA CYS A 354 -4.90 14.90 -26.09
C CYS A 354 -4.88 14.95 -24.57
N PHE A 355 -5.99 15.36 -23.97
CA PHE A 355 -6.18 15.32 -22.54
C PHE A 355 -7.67 15.15 -22.22
N HIS A 356 -8.03 14.08 -21.52
CA HIS A 356 -9.42 13.68 -21.24
C HIS A 356 -10.31 13.70 -22.50
N GLY A 357 -9.78 13.21 -23.62
CA GLY A 357 -10.51 13.14 -24.89
C GLY A 357 -10.60 14.44 -25.69
N GLU A 358 -9.99 15.53 -25.21
CA GLU A 358 -9.94 16.81 -25.92
C GLU A 358 -8.54 17.13 -26.43
N CYS A 359 -8.46 17.78 -27.60
CA CYS A 359 -7.20 18.24 -28.17
C CYS A 359 -6.86 19.64 -27.67
N ILE A 360 -5.92 19.76 -26.73
CA ILE A 360 -5.60 21.02 -26.03
C ILE A 360 -4.28 21.63 -26.53
N ASP A 361 -4.23 22.97 -26.63
CA ASP A 361 -2.99 23.69 -26.95
C ASP A 361 -2.00 23.70 -25.76
N LEU A 362 -0.76 23.30 -26.04
CA LEU A 362 0.37 23.41 -25.11
C LEU A 362 0.83 24.87 -25.06
N ASN A 363 0.52 25.59 -24.00
CA ASN A 363 0.95 26.99 -23.87
C ASN A 363 2.46 27.06 -23.51
N PRO A 364 3.36 27.49 -24.42
CA PRO A 364 4.81 27.40 -24.23
C PRO A 364 5.31 28.24 -23.04
N GLN A 365 4.66 29.37 -22.75
CA GLN A 365 5.06 30.27 -21.67
C GLN A 365 4.87 29.65 -20.27
N LYS A 366 3.98 28.67 -20.14
CA LYS A 366 3.76 27.93 -18.87
C LYS A 366 4.72 26.75 -18.72
N LEU A 367 5.20 26.18 -19.83
CA LEU A 367 6.25 25.17 -19.84
C LEU A 367 7.62 25.80 -19.55
N GLU A 368 7.95 26.97 -20.08
CA GLU A 368 9.26 27.61 -19.84
C GLU A 368 9.48 28.03 -18.38
N ILE A 369 8.44 28.48 -17.67
CA ILE A 369 8.53 28.78 -16.22
C ILE A 369 8.80 27.51 -15.41
N ASN A 370 8.30 26.35 -15.87
CA ASN A 370 8.53 25.05 -15.24
C ASN A 370 9.87 24.40 -15.67
N GLN A 371 10.40 24.73 -16.85
CA GLN A 371 11.61 24.11 -17.42
C GLN A 371 12.91 24.66 -16.84
N ARG A 372 12.96 25.92 -16.40
CA ARG A 372 14.21 26.55 -15.92
C ARG A 372 14.44 26.50 -14.43
N SER A 373 13.43 26.16 -13.64
CA SER A 373 13.63 26.02 -12.21
C SER A 373 13.93 24.58 -11.89
N ASN A 374 15.18 24.31 -11.52
CA ASN A 374 15.63 23.12 -10.81
C ASN A 374 14.93 23.00 -9.43
N GLN A 375 13.60 23.11 -9.39
CA GLN A 375 12.80 23.14 -8.18
C GLN A 375 12.38 21.73 -7.82
N TYR A 376 12.45 21.46 -6.52
CA TYR A 376 11.77 20.32 -5.93
C TYR A 376 10.27 20.36 -6.26
N THR A 377 9.65 19.18 -6.33
CA THR A 377 8.20 19.03 -6.26
C THR A 377 7.67 19.69 -4.99
N SER A 378 6.34 19.79 -4.86
CA SER A 378 5.79 19.96 -3.52
C SER A 378 6.22 18.80 -2.62
N TRP A 379 6.14 19.06 -1.32
CA TRP A 379 6.24 18.02 -0.31
C TRP A 379 5.19 16.93 -0.53
N SER A 380 5.57 15.71 -0.19
CA SER A 380 4.69 14.56 -0.06
C SER A 380 3.64 14.80 1.03
N ALA A 381 2.58 13.98 1.01
CA ALA A 381 1.66 13.97 2.13
C ALA A 381 2.45 13.60 3.38
N CYS A 382 2.02 14.12 4.53
CA CYS A 382 2.63 13.70 5.76
C CYS A 382 2.36 12.22 5.97
N SER A 383 3.39 11.43 6.28
CA SER A 383 3.24 9.98 6.42
C SER A 383 2.26 9.57 7.53
N ARG A 384 1.88 10.53 8.38
CA ARG A 384 0.95 10.38 9.48
C ARG A 384 0.03 11.58 9.56
N THR A 385 -1.23 11.31 9.92
CA THR A 385 -2.22 12.35 10.19
C THR A 385 -2.22 12.80 11.65
N ASN A 386 -1.86 11.89 12.57
CA ASN A 386 -1.73 12.17 14.00
C ASN A 386 -0.31 11.89 14.50
N GLY A 387 0.24 12.82 15.29
CA GLY A 387 1.60 12.79 15.82
C GLY A 387 2.65 13.28 14.83
N ILE A 388 3.92 12.96 15.11
CA ILE A 388 5.04 13.26 14.22
C ILE A 388 5.06 12.23 13.08
N GLY A 389 4.96 12.72 11.85
CA GLY A 389 5.20 12.00 10.61
C GLY A 389 6.44 12.53 9.88
N THR A 390 6.64 12.04 8.67
CA THR A 390 7.72 12.41 7.77
C THR A 390 7.18 12.68 6.38
N ARG A 391 7.83 13.56 5.63
CA ARG A 391 7.52 13.80 4.22
C ARG A 391 8.78 14.06 3.43
N TYR A 392 8.70 13.89 2.12
CA TYR A 392 9.82 14.09 1.20
C TYR A 392 9.40 14.93 0.00
N ARG A 393 10.36 15.51 -0.71
CA ARG A 393 10.14 16.11 -2.02
C ARG A 393 11.28 15.74 -2.95
N THR A 394 10.97 15.61 -4.23
CA THR A 394 11.92 15.12 -5.24
C THR A 394 12.27 16.25 -6.18
N ARG A 395 13.54 16.36 -6.56
CA ARG A 395 13.95 17.34 -7.56
C ARG A 395 13.53 16.88 -8.96
N ARG A 396 12.82 17.74 -9.71
CA ARG A 396 12.48 17.44 -11.10
C ARG A 396 13.68 17.73 -11.99
N CYS A 397 14.05 16.76 -12.83
CA CYS A 397 15.06 16.94 -13.86
C CYS A 397 14.38 16.96 -15.24
N PHE A 398 14.31 18.13 -15.85
CA PHE A 398 13.77 18.29 -17.20
C PHE A 398 14.91 18.29 -18.21
N ASN A 399 15.44 17.12 -18.56
CA ASN A 399 16.35 17.05 -19.70
C ASN A 399 15.82 16.05 -20.73
N ARG A 400 15.12 16.59 -21.74
CA ARG A 400 14.40 15.84 -22.78
C ARG A 400 15.32 14.91 -23.60
N ASN A 401 16.63 15.20 -23.62
CA ASN A 401 17.60 14.49 -24.47
C ASN A 401 18.66 13.71 -23.69
N GLN A 402 18.77 13.86 -22.38
CA GLN A 402 19.73 13.13 -21.56
C GLN A 402 19.07 12.81 -20.22
N ASN A 403 18.76 11.54 -19.97
CA ASN A 403 18.23 11.03 -18.69
C ASN A 403 19.23 11.15 -17.51
N LYS A 404 20.09 12.17 -17.50
CA LYS A 404 21.05 12.43 -16.44
C LYS A 404 20.95 13.89 -16.02
N CYS A 405 20.50 14.09 -14.79
CA CYS A 405 20.83 15.31 -14.06
C CYS A 405 22.35 15.26 -13.81
N GLU A 406 23.11 16.28 -14.21
CA GLU A 406 24.47 16.44 -13.68
C GLU A 406 24.33 16.89 -12.22
N PHE A 407 24.74 16.03 -11.29
CA PHE A 407 24.74 16.31 -9.86
C PHE A 407 26.10 16.83 -9.44
N ASN A 408 26.14 17.87 -8.61
CA ASN A 408 27.31 18.09 -7.74
C ASN A 408 27.25 17.07 -6.59
N ASP A 409 28.38 16.52 -6.16
CA ASP A 409 28.45 15.42 -5.16
C ASP A 409 27.70 15.67 -3.84
N ASN A 410 27.41 16.95 -3.50
CA ASN A 410 26.72 17.33 -2.26
C ASN A 410 25.20 17.52 -2.40
N GLU A 411 24.63 17.46 -3.61
CA GLU A 411 23.19 17.70 -3.82
C GLU A 411 22.42 16.38 -3.91
N SER A 412 21.44 16.20 -3.01
CA SER A 412 20.57 15.01 -3.00
C SER A 412 19.34 15.20 -3.90
N MET A 413 18.99 14.16 -4.66
CA MET A 413 17.76 14.11 -5.47
C MET A 413 16.49 14.31 -4.62
N PHE A 414 16.56 13.97 -3.34
CA PHE A 414 15.47 14.05 -2.37
C PHE A 414 15.82 14.99 -1.23
N GLU A 415 14.81 15.70 -0.75
CA GLU A 415 14.83 16.36 0.55
C GLU A 415 13.77 15.73 1.45
N TYR A 416 14.07 15.70 2.74
CA TYR A 416 13.24 15.06 3.76
C TYR A 416 13.01 16.03 4.91
N GLU A 417 11.85 15.94 5.55
CA GLU A 417 11.58 16.67 6.79
C GLU A 417 10.53 15.95 7.67
N LEU A 418 10.51 16.32 8.95
CA LEU A 418 9.41 15.94 9.84
C LEU A 418 8.18 16.80 9.55
N CYS A 419 7.00 16.21 9.73
CA CYS A 419 5.72 16.89 9.59
C CYS A 419 4.74 16.45 10.68
N GLY A 420 3.60 17.12 10.77
CA GLY A 420 2.63 16.90 11.84
C GLY A 420 2.97 17.68 13.11
N LYS A 421 2.13 17.54 14.14
CA LYS A 421 2.31 18.18 15.45
C LYS A 421 2.70 17.12 16.46
N ASN A 422 3.65 17.44 17.32
CA ASN A 422 3.94 16.62 18.49
C ASN A 422 2.71 16.68 19.39
N THR A 423 2.01 15.56 19.56
CA THR A 423 0.87 15.47 20.45
C THR A 423 1.39 15.20 21.86
N ASP A 424 0.88 15.94 22.85
CA ASP A 424 1.23 15.71 24.26
C ASP A 424 0.60 14.44 24.84
N GLU A 425 -0.26 13.77 24.07
CA GLU A 425 -0.93 12.52 24.44
C GLU A 425 0.08 11.41 24.75
N GLU A 426 0.23 11.13 26.05
CA GLU A 426 1.13 10.11 26.63
C GLU A 426 0.94 8.74 25.96
N HIS A 427 -0.30 8.36 25.65
CA HIS A 427 -0.61 7.10 24.96
C HIS A 427 0.04 6.95 23.59
N LEU A 428 0.20 8.04 22.83
CA LEU A 428 0.86 7.97 21.51
C LEU A 428 2.37 7.78 21.64
N LYS A 429 2.98 8.14 22.77
CA LYS A 429 4.42 7.96 23.02
C LYS A 429 4.78 6.51 23.33
N SER A 430 3.86 5.73 23.90
CA SER A 430 4.10 4.32 24.27
C SER A 430 3.88 3.33 23.14
N ILE A 431 3.30 3.75 22.01
CA ILE A 431 3.02 2.84 20.88
C ILE A 431 4.31 2.61 20.08
N ASP A 432 4.77 1.37 20.07
CA ASP A 432 5.80 0.94 19.14
C ASP A 432 5.21 0.74 17.74
N TYR A 433 5.47 1.68 16.84
CA TYR A 433 4.99 1.61 15.45
C TYR A 433 5.53 0.41 14.69
N ARG A 434 6.72 -0.08 15.02
CA ARG A 434 7.30 -1.26 14.38
C ARG A 434 6.64 -2.53 14.92
N GLU A 435 6.35 -2.58 16.22
CA GLU A 435 5.57 -3.68 16.80
C GLU A 435 4.16 -3.74 16.21
N LYS A 436 3.49 -2.59 16.04
CA LYS A 436 2.18 -2.51 15.38
C LYS A 436 2.22 -3.03 13.93
N GLN A 437 3.32 -2.84 13.22
CA GLN A 437 3.51 -3.42 11.89
C GLN A 437 3.66 -4.94 11.97
N CYS A 438 4.48 -5.47 12.88
CA CYS A 438 4.62 -6.91 13.08
C CYS A 438 3.33 -7.58 13.56
N SER A 439 2.54 -6.94 14.42
CA SER A 439 1.29 -7.51 14.94
C SER A 439 0.23 -7.73 13.85
N ARG A 440 0.38 -7.17 12.65
CA ARG A 440 -0.47 -7.50 11.49
C ARG A 440 -0.39 -8.98 11.14
N PHE A 441 0.75 -9.63 11.40
CA PHE A 441 0.93 -11.06 11.17
C PHE A 441 0.30 -11.94 12.26
N ASP A 442 -0.12 -11.37 13.40
CA ASP A 442 -0.72 -12.13 14.50
C ASP A 442 -2.07 -12.74 14.11
N GLN A 443 -2.74 -12.17 13.10
CA GLN A 443 -4.07 -12.60 12.64
C GLN A 443 -4.03 -13.83 11.73
N PHE A 444 -2.85 -14.33 11.36
CA PHE A 444 -2.71 -15.43 10.41
C PHE A 444 -1.98 -16.62 11.04
N LYS A 445 -2.43 -17.83 10.66
CA LYS A 445 -1.77 -19.06 11.09
C LYS A 445 -0.59 -19.36 10.17
N LEU A 446 0.62 -19.30 10.72
CA LEU A 446 1.80 -19.83 10.02
C LEU A 446 1.98 -21.29 10.45
N ARG A 447 1.96 -22.22 9.48
CA ARG A 447 2.06 -23.67 9.76
C ARG A 447 1.02 -24.17 10.79
N GLY A 448 -0.19 -23.61 10.76
CA GLY A 448 -1.34 -24.09 11.54
C GLY A 448 -1.50 -23.49 12.94
N ILE A 449 -0.56 -22.68 13.43
CA ILE A 449 -0.66 -22.00 14.74
C ILE A 449 -0.59 -20.48 14.58
N TYR A 450 -1.21 -19.76 15.52
CA TYR A 450 -1.04 -18.32 15.62
C TYR A 450 0.28 -17.99 16.31
N HIS A 451 0.91 -16.93 15.84
CA HIS A 451 2.16 -16.42 16.40
C HIS A 451 1.93 -15.01 16.91
N LYS A 452 2.68 -14.62 17.95
CA LYS A 452 2.83 -13.21 18.33
C LYS A 452 4.17 -12.72 17.82
N TRP A 453 4.12 -11.72 16.96
CA TRP A 453 5.27 -11.21 16.22
C TRP A 453 5.79 -9.93 16.86
N LEU A 454 7.05 -9.97 17.30
CA LEU A 454 7.76 -8.82 17.86
C LEU A 454 8.76 -8.27 16.84
N PRO A 455 9.14 -6.99 16.91
CA PRO A 455 10.16 -6.44 16.04
C PRO A 455 11.52 -7.11 16.19
N TYR A 456 12.21 -7.28 15.07
CA TYR A 456 13.61 -7.66 15.01
C TYR A 456 14.36 -6.70 14.08
N ILE A 457 15.50 -6.17 14.53
CA ILE A 457 16.27 -5.18 13.76
C ILE A 457 17.65 -5.74 13.43
N TYR A 458 17.93 -5.87 12.13
CA TYR A 458 19.28 -6.06 11.63
C TYR A 458 20.01 -4.72 11.59
N SER A 459 21.20 -4.64 12.16
CA SER A 459 22.02 -3.41 12.20
C SER A 459 22.34 -2.83 10.82
N GLN A 460 22.43 -3.68 9.79
CA GLN A 460 22.76 -3.27 8.42
C GLN A 460 21.55 -2.72 7.64
N ARG A 461 20.33 -3.05 8.07
CA ARG A 461 19.08 -2.75 7.33
C ARG A 461 17.96 -2.30 8.28
N PRO A 462 18.15 -1.21 9.04
CA PRO A 462 17.22 -0.77 10.09
C PRO A 462 15.83 -0.39 9.56
N CYS A 463 15.71 0.05 8.31
CA CYS A 463 14.44 0.43 7.69
C CYS A 463 13.74 -0.70 6.92
N SER A 464 14.17 -1.94 7.12
CA SER A 464 13.42 -3.10 6.69
C SER A 464 12.67 -3.71 7.87
N LEU A 465 11.47 -4.23 7.61
CA LEU A 465 10.67 -4.88 8.65
C LEU A 465 11.08 -6.36 8.74
N SER A 466 11.59 -6.74 9.91
CA SER A 466 11.76 -8.15 10.26
C SER A 466 11.02 -8.40 11.57
N CYS A 467 10.35 -9.55 11.67
CA CYS A 467 9.52 -9.87 12.82
C CYS A 467 9.92 -11.22 13.42
N TYR A 468 10.15 -11.25 14.72
CA TYR A 468 10.48 -12.45 15.50
C TYR A 468 9.21 -13.08 16.07
N SER A 469 9.02 -14.38 15.88
CA SER A 469 7.89 -15.10 16.48
C SER A 469 8.21 -15.61 17.89
N LEU A 470 7.40 -15.23 18.88
CA LEU A 470 7.47 -15.72 20.26
C LEU A 470 7.33 -17.24 20.40
N GLN A 471 6.62 -17.92 19.50
CA GLN A 471 6.28 -19.34 19.63
C GLN A 471 7.30 -20.28 18.99
N SER A 472 7.84 -19.92 17.83
CA SER A 472 8.79 -20.75 17.06
C SER A 472 10.24 -20.26 17.06
N GLY A 473 10.52 -19.05 17.57
CA GLY A 473 11.84 -18.43 17.49
C GLY A 473 12.29 -18.03 16.08
N GLN A 474 11.44 -18.19 15.07
CA GLN A 474 11.76 -17.86 13.69
C GLN A 474 11.70 -16.35 13.45
N ILE A 475 12.59 -15.87 12.59
CA ILE A 475 12.58 -14.50 12.08
C ILE A 475 11.93 -14.50 10.70
N LEU A 476 10.82 -13.80 10.59
CA LEU A 476 10.18 -13.43 9.35
C LEU A 476 10.92 -12.22 8.79
N ASP A 477 11.95 -12.47 7.98
CA ASP A 477 12.65 -11.40 7.28
C ASP A 477 11.94 -11.09 5.97
N ALA A 478 10.88 -10.29 6.07
CA ALA A 478 10.23 -9.79 4.88
C ALA A 478 11.15 -8.73 4.25
N SER A 479 11.38 -8.82 2.94
CA SER A 479 12.06 -7.76 2.18
C SER A 479 11.19 -6.49 2.03
N MET A 480 10.29 -6.25 2.97
CA MET A 480 9.46 -5.06 3.04
C MET A 480 10.16 -3.98 3.83
N SER A 481 9.76 -2.76 3.55
CA SER A 481 10.26 -1.59 4.27
C SER A 481 9.34 -1.29 5.43
N VAL A 482 9.89 -0.75 6.51
CA VAL A 482 9.03 -0.21 7.56
C VAL A 482 8.31 1.03 7.06
N ARG A 483 7.09 1.24 7.56
CA ARG A 483 6.31 2.44 7.30
C ARG A 483 7.10 3.69 7.66
N ASP A 484 6.89 4.73 6.87
CA ASP A 484 7.52 6.03 7.04
C ASP A 484 7.27 6.58 8.45
N SER A 485 8.24 7.33 8.99
CA SER A 485 8.28 7.82 10.37
C SER A 485 8.45 6.74 11.46
N THR A 486 8.66 5.47 11.12
CA THR A 486 9.10 4.46 12.11
C THR A 486 10.53 4.78 12.55
N PRO A 487 10.88 4.75 13.86
CA PRO A 487 12.25 4.88 14.30
C PRO A 487 13.16 3.85 13.62
N CYS A 488 14.33 4.28 13.15
CA CYS A 488 15.28 3.35 12.50
C CYS A 488 15.74 2.27 13.47
N THR A 489 16.06 2.66 14.70
CA THR A 489 16.53 1.79 15.77
C THR A 489 15.95 2.26 17.10
N TYR A 490 16.00 1.41 18.12
CA TYR A 490 15.51 1.76 19.46
C TYR A 490 16.54 2.53 20.30
N ASP A 491 17.81 2.50 19.91
CA ASP A 491 18.87 3.26 20.60
C ASP A 491 18.96 4.72 20.13
N ASN A 492 18.52 5.01 18.91
CA ASN A 492 18.35 6.35 18.38
C ASN A 492 16.89 6.55 17.95
N PRO A 493 15.99 6.90 18.89
CA PRO A 493 14.59 7.13 18.59
C PRO A 493 14.35 8.48 17.92
N ASP A 494 15.35 9.22 17.44
CA ASP A 494 15.17 10.45 16.66
C ASP A 494 15.35 10.18 15.15
N ALA A 495 16.26 9.27 14.76
CA ALA A 495 16.36 8.82 13.38
C ALA A 495 15.08 8.08 12.91
N ARG A 496 14.64 8.35 11.68
CA ARG A 496 13.35 7.88 11.14
C ARG A 496 13.53 7.28 9.75
N CYS A 497 12.76 6.24 9.46
CA CYS A 497 12.69 5.66 8.14
C CYS A 497 11.77 6.48 7.23
N ILE A 498 12.21 6.76 6.00
CA ILE A 498 11.42 7.41 4.96
C ILE A 498 11.75 6.74 3.62
N GLN A 499 10.75 6.14 2.96
CA GLN A 499 10.89 5.40 1.71
C GLN A 499 12.06 4.41 1.76
N SER A 500 12.06 3.54 2.78
CA SER A 500 13.08 2.51 3.02
C SER A 500 14.47 3.01 3.45
N VAL A 501 14.70 4.33 3.51
CA VAL A 501 15.99 4.93 3.88
C VAL A 501 15.94 5.44 5.33
N CYS A 502 17.00 5.17 6.10
CA CYS A 502 17.13 5.75 7.43
C CYS A 502 17.66 7.18 7.34
N ILE A 503 16.83 8.15 7.70
CA ILE A 503 17.19 9.56 7.74
C ILE A 503 17.53 9.93 9.19
N ASN A 504 18.73 10.47 9.37
CA ASN A 504 19.21 10.89 10.68
C ASN A 504 18.63 12.27 11.00
N PHE A 505 17.63 12.31 11.86
CA PHE A 505 17.15 13.54 12.47
C PHE A 505 17.79 13.70 13.83
N ASP A 506 18.10 14.94 14.19
CA ASP A 506 18.46 15.28 15.56
C ASP A 506 17.21 15.40 16.45
N CYS A 507 17.39 15.60 17.76
CA CYS A 507 16.26 15.64 18.68
C CYS A 507 15.35 16.88 18.53
N PHE A 508 15.72 17.86 17.70
CA PHE A 508 14.85 18.98 17.29
C PHE A 508 14.17 18.73 15.94
N GLY A 509 14.45 17.60 15.28
CA GLY A 509 13.86 17.24 14.00
C GLY A 509 14.61 17.79 12.79
N GLN A 510 15.84 18.28 12.96
CA GLN A 510 16.66 18.76 11.86
C GLN A 510 17.41 17.58 11.21
N VAL A 511 17.29 17.45 9.88
CA VAL A 511 18.06 16.45 9.10
C VAL A 511 19.55 16.71 9.26
N ASN A 512 20.30 15.67 9.64
CA ASN A 512 21.73 15.73 9.93
C ASN A 512 22.10 16.83 10.95
N GLY A 513 21.17 17.20 11.82
CA GLY A 513 21.43 18.11 12.92
C GLY A 513 22.33 17.47 13.99
N THR A 514 22.84 18.30 14.90
CA THR A 514 23.78 17.88 15.93
C THR A 514 23.16 17.78 17.33
N ALA A 515 21.87 18.11 17.48
CA ALA A 515 21.22 18.10 18.78
C ALA A 515 21.03 16.69 19.33
N ARG A 516 21.34 16.50 20.62
CA ARG A 516 21.23 15.20 21.30
C ARG A 516 20.42 15.30 22.56
N ARG A 517 19.75 14.20 22.90
CA ARG A 517 19.06 14.04 24.19
C ARG A 517 20.07 13.77 25.29
N ASP A 518 19.78 14.30 26.47
CA ASP A 518 20.50 13.98 27.70
C ASP A 518 20.07 12.59 28.25
N GLN A 519 20.60 12.18 29.41
CA GLN A 519 20.27 10.88 30.02
C GLN A 519 18.79 10.81 30.45
N CYS A 520 18.16 11.96 30.70
CA CYS A 520 16.74 12.06 31.03
C CYS A 520 15.83 11.95 29.79
N GLY A 521 16.39 12.06 28.58
CA GLY A 521 15.65 12.06 27.33
C GLY A 521 15.23 13.46 26.83
N VAL A 522 15.69 14.53 27.48
CA VAL A 522 15.39 15.92 27.10
C VAL A 522 16.38 16.38 26.03
N CYS A 523 15.87 16.94 24.93
CA CYS A 523 16.72 17.44 23.85
C CYS A 523 17.56 18.63 24.33
N GLN A 524 18.89 18.56 24.18
CA GLN A 524 19.85 19.51 24.74
C GLN A 524 19.65 19.75 26.25
N GLY A 525 19.19 18.74 26.98
CA GLY A 525 19.02 18.79 28.43
C GLY A 525 20.35 18.75 29.19
N ASN A 526 20.27 18.98 30.49
CA ASN A 526 21.40 19.09 31.41
C ASN A 526 21.42 17.98 32.50
N ASN A 527 20.67 16.89 32.29
CA ASN A 527 20.47 15.77 33.23
C ASN A 527 19.78 16.13 34.56
N SER A 528 19.11 17.28 34.69
CA SER A 528 18.50 17.69 35.97
C SER A 528 17.06 17.20 36.17
N THR A 529 16.41 16.64 35.15
CA THR A 529 14.99 16.24 35.20
C THR A 529 14.81 14.74 35.45
N CYS A 530 15.85 14.05 35.93
CA CYS A 530 15.82 12.63 36.22
C CYS A 530 16.79 12.28 37.34
N THR A 531 16.61 11.10 37.92
CA THR A 531 17.46 10.56 38.99
C THR A 531 18.06 9.23 38.57
N PHE A 532 19.32 9.02 38.92
CA PHE A 532 19.99 7.74 38.77
C PHE A 532 19.68 6.83 39.96
N ILE A 533 19.26 5.61 39.67
CA ILE A 533 18.91 4.59 40.66
C ILE A 533 19.87 3.42 40.47
N GLN A 534 20.43 2.92 41.57
CA GLN A 534 21.31 1.76 41.60
C GLN A 534 21.00 0.89 42.82
N HIS A 535 20.89 -0.41 42.58
CA HIS A 535 20.63 -1.41 43.61
C HIS A 535 21.56 -2.61 43.42
N ARG A 536 22.00 -3.19 44.53
CA ARG A 536 22.69 -4.48 44.54
C ARG A 536 21.92 -5.44 45.43
N ILE A 537 21.61 -6.60 44.89
CA ILE A 537 20.79 -7.63 45.53
C ILE A 537 21.66 -8.88 45.66
N GLN A 538 21.93 -9.27 46.91
CA GLN A 538 22.56 -10.53 47.24
C GLN A 538 21.53 -11.45 47.89
N ARG A 539 21.24 -12.59 47.25
CA ARG A 539 20.18 -13.50 47.72
C ARG A 539 20.58 -14.96 47.52
N VAL A 540 20.36 -15.78 48.54
CA VAL A 540 20.46 -17.24 48.43
C VAL A 540 19.10 -17.75 47.95
N LEU A 541 19.07 -18.36 46.76
CA LEU A 541 17.85 -18.89 46.17
C LEU A 541 17.75 -20.41 46.41
N PRO A 542 16.58 -20.94 46.81
CA PRO A 542 16.38 -22.37 47.01
C PRO A 542 16.58 -23.16 45.71
N LEU A 543 16.99 -24.43 45.83
CA LEU A 543 17.25 -25.34 44.70
C LEU A 543 15.97 -25.68 43.94
N ASN A 544 16.06 -25.77 42.62
CA ASN A 544 15.03 -26.33 41.72
C ASN A 544 13.62 -25.75 41.87
N GLU A 545 13.48 -24.55 42.42
CA GLU A 545 12.20 -23.84 42.44
C GLU A 545 11.91 -23.11 41.12
N GLU A 546 10.68 -22.61 41.01
CA GLU A 546 10.23 -21.71 39.95
C GLU A 546 10.98 -20.36 40.01
N TYR A 547 10.82 -19.56 38.97
CA TYR A 547 11.36 -18.21 38.93
C TYR A 547 10.80 -17.36 40.10
N ARG A 548 11.69 -16.76 40.90
CA ARG A 548 11.33 -15.86 42.00
C ARG A 548 11.60 -14.41 41.65
N MET A 549 10.67 -13.53 41.97
CA MET A 549 10.83 -12.08 41.79
C MET A 549 11.95 -11.52 42.69
N LEU A 550 12.83 -10.72 42.09
CA LEU A 550 13.92 -10.02 42.75
C LEU A 550 13.66 -8.51 42.85
N TYR A 551 13.24 -7.90 41.75
CA TYR A 551 13.09 -6.46 41.62
C TYR A 551 12.09 -6.12 40.51
N VAL A 552 11.45 -4.95 40.59
CA VAL A 552 10.55 -4.43 39.55
C VAL A 552 11.12 -3.12 39.04
N ILE A 553 11.43 -3.08 37.74
CA ILE A 553 11.81 -1.86 37.03
C ILE A 553 10.53 -1.12 36.65
N PRO A 554 10.33 0.11 37.13
CA PRO A 554 9.13 0.88 36.82
C PRO A 554 9.13 1.35 35.36
N ARG A 555 7.93 1.58 34.82
CA ARG A 555 7.72 2.30 33.57
C ARG A 555 8.50 3.62 33.54
N TYR A 556 8.92 4.03 32.36
CA TYR A 556 9.78 5.18 32.06
C TYR A 556 11.24 5.08 32.48
N ALA A 557 11.68 3.95 33.03
CA ALA A 557 13.11 3.71 33.23
C ALA A 557 13.87 3.78 31.89
N ARG A 558 15.06 4.39 31.93
CA ARG A 558 15.99 4.55 30.81
C ARG A 558 17.36 4.03 31.18
N HIS A 559 18.16 3.68 30.17
CA HIS A 559 19.55 3.24 30.38
C HIS A 559 19.66 2.09 31.38
N LEU A 560 18.73 1.13 31.30
CA LEU A 560 18.74 -0.03 32.20
C LEU A 560 20.01 -0.82 31.96
N LYS A 561 20.69 -1.19 33.05
CA LYS A 561 21.79 -2.15 33.07
C LYS A 561 21.60 -3.08 34.24
N ILE A 562 21.56 -4.37 33.96
CA ILE A 562 21.52 -5.46 34.93
C ILE A 562 22.79 -6.28 34.72
N SER A 563 23.55 -6.52 35.77
CA SER A 563 24.72 -7.41 35.74
C SER A 563 24.62 -8.44 36.85
N LYS A 564 24.97 -9.69 36.54
CA LYS A 564 25.01 -10.77 37.55
C LYS A 564 26.32 -11.54 37.50
N ASN A 565 26.72 -12.10 38.64
CA ASN A 565 27.86 -13.00 38.75
C ASN A 565 27.69 -14.30 37.92
N TYR A 566 28.81 -14.85 37.42
CA TYR A 566 28.81 -16.21 36.88
C TYR A 566 28.41 -17.21 37.97
N GLY A 567 27.66 -18.24 37.55
CA GLY A 567 27.08 -19.25 38.43
C GLY A 567 25.79 -19.80 37.85
N ASN A 568 25.20 -20.79 38.53
CA ASN A 568 24.06 -21.57 38.04
C ASN A 568 22.70 -20.88 38.23
N HIS A 569 22.69 -19.57 38.47
CA HIS A 569 21.47 -18.77 38.50
C HIS A 569 21.16 -18.22 37.12
N VAL A 570 19.92 -18.28 36.68
CA VAL A 570 19.46 -17.63 35.43
C VAL A 570 18.49 -16.51 35.76
N LEU A 571 18.55 -15.43 34.98
CA LEU A 571 17.62 -14.30 35.07
C LEU A 571 16.52 -14.45 34.02
N GLY A 572 15.31 -14.05 34.37
CA GLY A 572 14.20 -13.89 33.45
C GLY A 572 13.63 -12.48 33.56
N LEU A 573 13.23 -11.90 32.44
CA LEU A 573 12.49 -10.64 32.40
C LEU A 573 11.03 -10.93 32.09
N PHE A 574 10.17 -10.41 32.97
CA PHE A 574 8.75 -10.72 33.00
C PHE A 574 7.93 -9.45 32.79
N ASP A 575 7.00 -9.52 31.84
CA ASP A 575 6.01 -8.49 31.57
C ASP A 575 4.92 -8.56 32.66
N MET A 576 4.83 -7.52 33.49
CA MET A 576 3.86 -7.44 34.58
C MET A 576 2.42 -7.15 34.11
N GLN A 577 2.24 -6.63 32.89
CA GLN A 577 0.94 -6.33 32.31
C GLN A 577 0.30 -7.58 31.68
N HIS A 578 1.07 -8.36 30.93
CA HIS A 578 0.58 -9.57 30.26
C HIS A 578 0.93 -10.87 30.98
N PHE A 579 1.59 -10.80 32.13
CA PHE A 579 1.97 -11.93 32.97
C PHE A 579 2.74 -13.03 32.21
N GLN A 580 3.72 -12.64 31.39
CA GLN A 580 4.51 -13.57 30.59
C GLN A 580 5.99 -13.18 30.56
N PHE A 581 6.87 -14.17 30.43
CA PHE A 581 8.27 -13.90 30.14
C PHE A 581 8.46 -13.51 28.68
N PHE A 582 9.22 -12.44 28.45
CA PHE A 582 9.70 -12.08 27.11
C PHE A 582 11.19 -12.41 26.94
N LEU A 583 11.89 -12.72 28.03
CA LEU A 583 13.25 -13.23 28.05
C LEU A 583 13.42 -14.18 29.23
N LYS A 584 13.93 -15.39 28.98
CA LYS A 584 14.28 -16.36 30.02
C LYS A 584 15.70 -16.85 29.81
N GLY A 585 16.54 -16.75 30.83
CA GLY A 585 17.96 -17.08 30.73
C GLY A 585 18.27 -18.56 30.53
N ASP A 586 17.35 -19.47 30.84
CA ASP A 586 17.50 -20.92 30.58
C ASP A 586 17.19 -21.32 29.13
N GLU A 587 16.57 -20.44 28.35
CA GLU A 587 16.28 -20.64 26.92
C GLU A 587 17.36 -20.01 26.01
N LEU A 588 18.42 -19.39 26.58
CA LEU A 588 19.45 -18.66 25.84
C LEU A 588 20.68 -19.53 25.57
N GLU A 589 21.14 -19.54 24.33
CA GLU A 589 22.46 -20.10 23.97
C GLU A 589 23.58 -19.21 24.51
N LEU A 590 24.45 -19.78 25.34
CA LEU A 590 25.46 -19.08 26.16
C LEU A 590 26.50 -18.27 25.36
N ASP A 591 26.65 -18.47 24.05
CA ASP A 591 27.69 -17.82 23.26
C ASP A 591 27.17 -16.73 22.32
N THR A 592 25.87 -16.42 22.35
CA THR A 592 25.27 -15.43 21.43
C THR A 592 24.64 -14.26 22.17
N LYS A 593 24.94 -13.04 21.70
CA LYS A 593 24.22 -11.84 22.16
C LYS A 593 22.80 -11.89 21.65
N LEU A 594 21.84 -12.02 22.56
CA LEU A 594 20.43 -12.01 22.22
C LEU A 594 19.92 -10.56 22.23
N ARG A 595 19.10 -10.23 21.24
CA ARG A 595 18.38 -8.96 21.18
C ARG A 595 16.88 -9.23 21.19
N ARG A 596 16.15 -8.50 22.02
CA ARG A 596 14.70 -8.62 22.16
C ARG A 596 14.08 -7.23 22.20
N VAL A 597 13.19 -6.94 21.26
CA VAL A 597 12.39 -5.71 21.34
C VAL A 597 11.15 -5.99 22.17
N TYR A 598 10.93 -5.16 23.20
CA TYR A 598 9.76 -5.20 24.05
C TYR A 598 9.53 -3.83 24.68
N PHE A 599 8.27 -3.46 24.98
CA PHE A 599 7.92 -2.15 25.55
C PHE A 599 8.54 -0.95 24.81
N ALA A 600 8.55 -1.01 23.47
CA ALA A 600 9.15 0.00 22.59
C ALA A 600 10.64 0.30 22.83
N THR A 601 11.41 -0.68 23.33
CA THR A 601 12.87 -0.60 23.43
C THR A 601 13.53 -1.94 23.15
N GLU A 602 14.79 -1.92 22.72
CA GLU A 602 15.60 -3.11 22.57
C GLU A 602 16.32 -3.47 23.89
N PHE A 603 16.10 -4.69 24.35
CA PHE A 603 16.87 -5.36 25.40
C PHE A 603 17.97 -6.18 24.74
N VAL A 604 19.21 -5.91 25.13
CA VAL A 604 20.38 -6.65 24.66
C VAL A 604 20.91 -7.47 25.83
N PHE A 605 20.84 -8.79 25.70
CA PHE A 605 21.47 -9.74 26.60
C PHE A 605 22.86 -10.09 26.05
N ASP A 606 23.86 -9.90 26.90
CA ASP A 606 25.25 -10.22 26.66
C ASP A 606 25.69 -11.29 27.67
N PRO A 607 26.01 -12.52 27.24
CA PRO A 607 26.47 -13.56 28.15
C PRO A 607 27.86 -13.27 28.76
N GLY A 608 28.56 -12.25 28.25
CA GLY A 608 29.93 -11.95 28.66
C GLY A 608 30.90 -13.06 28.25
N ASN A 609 32.15 -12.98 28.73
CA ASN A 609 33.14 -14.02 28.52
C ASN A 609 33.62 -14.61 29.86
N PRO A 610 33.32 -15.88 30.18
CA PRO A 610 33.74 -16.50 31.45
C PRO A 610 35.26 -16.61 31.60
N MET A 611 36.03 -16.57 30.51
CA MET A 611 37.49 -16.59 30.55
C MET A 611 38.11 -15.19 30.74
N SER A 612 37.32 -14.11 30.61
CA SER A 612 37.83 -12.75 30.82
C SER A 612 37.99 -12.46 32.31
N LYS A 613 39.11 -11.85 32.70
CA LYS A 613 39.35 -11.33 34.06
C LYS A 613 38.89 -9.87 34.25
N SER A 614 38.34 -9.23 33.22
CA SER A 614 37.82 -7.85 33.28
C SER A 614 36.37 -7.82 33.79
N ALA A 615 35.80 -6.64 34.03
CA ALA A 615 34.36 -6.47 34.28
C ALA A 615 33.45 -6.95 33.11
N ASP A 616 34.03 -7.42 31.99
CA ASP A 616 33.32 -8.20 30.95
C ASP A 616 33.08 -9.66 31.38
N SER A 617 33.44 -10.02 32.61
CA SER A 617 33.19 -11.31 33.24
C SER A 617 31.80 -11.42 33.90
N PHE A 618 30.82 -10.62 33.48
CA PHE A 618 29.48 -10.66 34.05
C PHE A 618 28.47 -10.83 32.93
N ILE A 619 27.40 -11.59 33.20
CA ILE A 619 26.25 -11.65 32.30
C ILE A 619 25.51 -10.31 32.45
N GLN A 620 25.27 -9.63 31.33
CA GLN A 620 24.69 -8.29 31.31
C GLN A 620 23.40 -8.24 30.49
N ILE A 621 22.41 -7.48 30.96
CA ILE A 621 21.24 -7.08 30.18
C ILE A 621 21.19 -5.57 30.18
N GLN A 622 21.04 -4.97 28.99
CA GLN A 622 21.00 -3.52 28.86
C GLN A 622 19.90 -3.03 27.91
N THR A 623 19.40 -1.83 28.17
CA THR A 623 18.54 -1.06 27.25
C THR A 623 19.11 0.35 27.07
N LYS A 624 18.91 0.94 25.90
CA LYS A 624 19.25 2.35 25.64
C LYS A 624 18.01 3.25 25.55
N GLY A 625 16.87 2.70 25.17
CA GLY A 625 15.60 3.42 25.06
C GLY A 625 14.87 3.59 26.39
N THR A 626 13.64 4.12 26.30
CA THR A 626 12.71 4.18 27.43
C THR A 626 11.90 2.90 27.50
N ILE A 627 11.73 2.33 28.68
CA ILE A 627 10.88 1.17 28.90
C ILE A 627 9.47 1.69 29.22
N TYR A 628 8.49 1.44 28.36
CA TYR A 628 7.12 1.95 28.55
C TYR A 628 6.20 1.05 29.40
N GLY A 629 6.70 -0.07 29.92
CA GLY A 629 5.98 -0.98 30.79
C GLY A 629 6.77 -1.35 32.05
N ASP A 630 6.10 -1.98 33.00
CA ASP A 630 6.74 -2.48 34.22
C ASP A 630 7.38 -3.86 33.96
N VAL A 631 8.69 -3.98 34.25
CA VAL A 631 9.46 -5.21 34.02
C VAL A 631 9.86 -5.80 35.36
N ALA A 632 9.41 -7.02 35.66
CA ALA A 632 9.92 -7.76 36.80
C ALA A 632 11.17 -8.55 36.42
N ILE A 633 12.23 -8.39 37.20
CA ILE A 633 13.42 -9.23 37.16
C ILE A 633 13.14 -10.42 38.08
N GLN A 634 13.15 -11.62 37.49
CA GLN A 634 13.02 -12.86 38.22
C GLN A 634 14.29 -13.69 38.07
N ALA A 635 14.54 -14.58 39.03
CA ALA A 635 15.69 -15.47 38.98
C ALA A 635 15.35 -16.88 39.42
N ARG A 636 16.07 -17.85 38.85
CA ARG A 636 15.94 -19.27 39.15
C ARG A 636 17.32 -19.87 39.39
N ASN A 637 17.41 -20.77 40.36
CA ASN A 637 18.62 -21.51 40.67
C ASN A 637 18.59 -22.88 39.98
N LEU A 638 19.54 -23.14 39.08
CA LEU A 638 19.68 -24.40 38.34
C LEU A 638 20.68 -25.37 39.00
N ASN A 639 21.21 -25.04 40.19
CA ASN A 639 22.08 -25.94 40.92
C ASN A 639 21.38 -27.27 41.25
N ILE A 640 22.15 -28.37 41.15
CA ILE A 640 21.73 -29.70 41.58
C ILE A 640 22.25 -30.01 42.99
N HIS A 641 23.30 -29.30 43.43
CA HIS A 641 24.00 -29.55 44.69
C HIS A 641 23.74 -28.43 45.72
N GLU A 642 23.70 -28.80 47.01
CA GLU A 642 23.37 -27.90 48.15
C GLU A 642 24.33 -26.73 48.40
N ASN A 643 25.47 -26.67 47.72
CA ASN A 643 26.34 -25.49 47.77
C ASN A 643 25.69 -24.32 47.02
N LEU A 644 24.86 -23.58 47.75
CA LEU A 644 24.13 -22.42 47.28
C LEU A 644 25.03 -21.18 47.27
N ASP A 645 25.83 -21.02 46.23
CA ASP A 645 26.50 -19.73 45.98
C ASP A 645 25.44 -18.62 45.95
N PRO A 646 25.64 -17.48 46.63
CA PRO A 646 24.65 -16.41 46.59
C PRO A 646 24.57 -15.81 45.18
N LEU A 647 23.34 -15.56 44.73
CA LEU A 647 23.10 -14.73 43.54
C LEU A 647 23.44 -13.28 43.90
N ASP A 648 24.33 -12.66 43.13
CA ASP A 648 24.70 -11.25 43.26
C ASP A 648 24.33 -10.52 41.96
N VAL A 649 23.33 -9.64 42.04
CA VAL A 649 22.78 -8.90 40.91
C VAL A 649 22.89 -7.41 41.21
N GLU A 650 23.47 -6.67 40.28
CA GLU A 650 23.52 -5.22 40.29
C GLU A 650 22.60 -4.67 39.19
N ILE A 651 21.78 -3.70 39.56
CA ILE A 651 20.75 -3.08 38.71
C ILE A 651 20.98 -1.58 38.76
N SER A 652 21.02 -0.94 37.60
CA SER A 652 21.07 0.53 37.49
C SER A 652 20.21 1.02 36.34
N TYR A 653 19.60 2.19 36.52
CA TYR A 653 18.80 2.87 35.49
C TYR A 653 18.59 4.33 35.88
N VAL A 654 18.08 5.11 34.92
CA VAL A 654 17.66 6.51 35.12
C VAL A 654 16.15 6.57 35.10
N LEU A 655 15.55 7.31 36.02
CA LEU A 655 14.11 7.53 36.09
C LEU A 655 13.81 9.03 35.99
N PRO A 656 12.94 9.47 35.07
CA PRO A 656 12.47 10.85 35.04
C PRO A 656 11.87 11.24 36.39
N LEU A 657 12.16 12.45 36.86
CA LEU A 657 11.45 13.04 37.98
C LEU A 657 10.01 13.25 37.51
N SER A 658 9.04 12.61 38.17
CA SER A 658 7.64 12.86 37.89
C SER A 658 7.38 14.35 38.08
N ASN A 659 6.96 15.05 37.02
CA ASN A 659 6.19 16.26 37.24
C ASN A 659 4.90 15.76 37.90
N ASP A 660 4.73 16.02 39.19
CA ASP A 660 3.42 15.96 39.84
C ASP A 660 2.50 16.98 39.16
N HIS A 661 1.92 16.60 38.02
CA HIS A 661 0.80 17.21 37.32
C HIS A 661 -0.07 16.08 36.78
#